data_AF-A0AAE2CE31-F1
#
_entry.id   AF-A0AAE2CE31-F1
#
_cell.length_a   1.000
_cell.length_b   1.000
_cell.length_c   1.000
_cell.angle_alpha   90.00
_cell.angle_beta   90.00
_cell.angle_gamma   90.00
#
_symmetry.space_group_name_H-M   'P 1'
#
loop_
_entity.id
_entity.type
_entity.pdbx_description
1 polymer ?
#
loop_
_entity_poly.entity_id
_entity_poly.type
_entity_poly.pdbx_seq_one_letter_code
_entity_poly.pdbx_strand_id
1 'polypeptide(L)'
;MNFGEFLDNNSCGGGGGGARIVSDIPYSNSNNNNAITSDINSMPTGAIAQPRLQTSMEAQGDMARMAETYELSNVGGRRSRDEEHESRSGSDNMEGASGDDQDAADKPPRKKRYHRHTPQQIQELEALFKECPHPDEKQRLELSKRLCLETRQVKFWFQNRRTQMKTQLERHENSTLRQENDKLRAENLSIREAMRNPICTNCGGPAMIGEISLEEQHLRIENARLKDELDRVYALAGKFLGRPISSLAAPMPNSSLELGVGSNGFGGLNTIPSTMPLVVPSDFGPLPVVTPKATMNITPIERSLERSMYLELALAAMDELVKMAQTDEPLWLRSLEGGREILNHEEYLRTFTPCIGMKPNGFVTEASRETGMVIINSLALVETLMDSNKWAEMFPCIIARTSTTDVISNGMGGTRNGALQLMNAALQVLSPLVPVREVNFLRFCKQHAEGVWAVVDVSIDTIRETPTMFPNCRRLPSGCVVQDMPNGYSKVTWVEHVEYDESVVHQLYRPLVSAGMGFGAQRWVATLQRQCECLAILMSSTAPAREHTAITAGGRRSMLKLAQRMTNNFCAGVCASSVHKWNKLRTENVDDDVQVMTRKSVDDPGEPPGIVLSAATSVWLPVSPQRLFDFLRDERLRSEWDILSNGGPMQEMAHIAKGQDHGNCVSLLRASAMNSSQSSMLILQETCIDAAGSLVVYAPVDIPAMHVVMNGGDSAYVALLPSGFSIVPDGPGSRGPPSDGPTSNGGPGHRVSGSLLTVAFQILVNSLPTAKLTVESVETVNNLISCTVQKIKAALHCES
;
A
#
# COMPACT_ATOMS: atom_id res chain seq x y z
N MET A 1 12.50 -0.82 -21.90
CA MET A 1 12.95 -1.38 -23.19
C MET A 1 12.54 -0.39 -24.27
N ASN A 2 13.46 0.04 -25.13
CA ASN A 2 13.10 0.83 -26.32
C ASN A 2 12.89 -0.20 -27.44
N PHE A 3 11.64 -0.50 -27.80
CA PHE A 3 11.26 -1.62 -28.68
C PHE A 3 11.50 -1.38 -30.18
N GLY A 4 12.46 -0.53 -30.54
CA GLY A 4 12.56 0.02 -31.91
C GLY A 4 13.22 -0.86 -32.97
N GLU A 5 13.86 -2.00 -32.66
CA GLU A 5 14.78 -2.64 -33.62
C GLU A 5 14.62 -4.16 -33.86
N PHE A 6 13.56 -4.81 -33.38
CA PHE A 6 13.49 -6.29 -33.43
C PHE A 6 12.45 -6.92 -34.37
N LEU A 7 11.70 -6.18 -35.19
CA LEU A 7 10.60 -6.76 -35.99
C LEU A 7 10.67 -6.60 -37.51
N ASP A 8 11.78 -6.14 -38.08
CA ASP A 8 11.97 -6.16 -39.53
C ASP A 8 12.80 -7.38 -39.97
N ASN A 9 12.16 -8.55 -40.03
CA ASN A 9 12.42 -9.60 -41.04
C ASN A 9 11.67 -10.89 -40.71
N ASN A 10 10.49 -11.08 -41.30
CA ASN A 10 10.13 -12.36 -41.92
C ASN A 10 8.88 -12.19 -42.79
N SER A 11 9.08 -11.91 -44.08
CA SER A 11 8.07 -12.11 -45.09
C SER A 11 8.06 -13.58 -45.52
N CYS A 12 6.93 -14.25 -45.30
CA CYS A 12 6.67 -15.60 -45.79
C CYS A 12 6.54 -15.59 -47.32
N GLY A 13 7.55 -16.13 -48.02
CA GLY A 13 7.48 -16.49 -49.43
C GLY A 13 7.46 -18.01 -49.57
N GLY A 14 6.31 -18.55 -49.99
CA GLY A 14 6.14 -19.98 -50.26
C GLY A 14 6.90 -20.45 -51.52
N GLY A 15 7.33 -21.72 -51.49
CA GLY A 15 7.92 -22.39 -52.64
C GLY A 15 8.21 -23.85 -52.32
N GLY A 16 7.41 -24.75 -52.89
CA GLY A 16 7.56 -26.19 -52.72
C GLY A 16 8.76 -26.78 -53.45
N GLY A 17 9.19 -27.96 -53.00
CA GLY A 17 10.20 -28.78 -53.65
C GLY A 17 10.51 -30.01 -52.81
N GLY A 18 9.95 -31.15 -53.21
CA GLY A 18 10.15 -32.42 -52.51
C GLY A 18 11.52 -33.06 -52.78
N ALA A 19 11.97 -33.89 -51.84
CA ALA A 19 12.85 -35.02 -52.10
C ALA A 19 12.66 -36.08 -51.00
N ARG A 20 12.31 -37.29 -51.44
CA ARG A 20 12.29 -38.55 -50.66
C ARG A 20 13.72 -39.10 -50.53
N ILE A 21 14.00 -39.81 -49.42
CA ILE A 21 14.84 -41.03 -49.25
C ILE A 21 14.76 -41.37 -47.74
N VAL A 22 13.94 -42.32 -47.28
CA VAL A 22 14.10 -43.80 -47.20
C VAL A 22 14.87 -44.26 -45.95
N SER A 23 14.07 -44.77 -45.00
CA SER A 23 14.24 -45.88 -44.02
C SER A 23 15.55 -46.11 -43.27
N ASP A 24 15.44 -46.36 -41.95
CA ASP A 24 15.65 -47.71 -41.37
C ASP A 24 15.17 -47.82 -39.91
N ILE A 25 14.31 -48.82 -39.66
CA ILE A 25 14.01 -49.45 -38.35
C ILE A 25 14.25 -50.95 -38.54
N PRO A 26 14.94 -51.62 -37.62
CA PRO A 26 14.35 -52.79 -36.93
C PRO A 26 14.85 -52.89 -35.46
N TYR A 27 14.32 -53.65 -34.51
CA TYR A 27 13.08 -54.39 -34.23
C TYR A 27 13.16 -54.75 -32.73
N SER A 28 12.01 -55.03 -32.15
CA SER A 28 11.73 -55.48 -30.78
C SER A 28 12.50 -56.71 -30.26
N ASN A 29 12.63 -56.83 -28.93
CA ASN A 29 12.30 -58.11 -28.30
C ASN A 29 11.72 -57.95 -26.88
N SER A 30 10.63 -58.68 -26.66
CA SER A 30 9.83 -58.82 -25.44
C SER A 30 10.43 -59.93 -24.56
N ASN A 31 10.32 -59.80 -23.23
CA ASN A 31 9.92 -60.95 -22.42
C ASN A 31 9.30 -60.56 -21.07
N ASN A 32 8.08 -61.04 -20.87
CA ASN A 32 7.33 -61.15 -19.61
C ASN A 32 8.05 -62.05 -18.59
N ASN A 33 7.83 -61.80 -17.29
CA ASN A 33 7.18 -62.80 -16.42
C ASN A 33 6.74 -62.24 -15.05
N ASN A 34 5.56 -62.74 -14.65
CA ASN A 34 4.74 -62.46 -13.48
C ASN A 34 5.27 -63.03 -12.15
N ALA A 35 4.87 -62.43 -11.02
CA ALA A 35 4.33 -63.08 -9.79
C ALA A 35 4.06 -61.95 -8.74
N ILE A 36 2.82 -61.59 -8.37
CA ILE A 36 1.79 -62.25 -7.52
C ILE A 36 2.05 -62.15 -6.00
N THR A 37 1.16 -61.38 -5.33
CA THR A 37 0.67 -61.43 -3.91
C THR A 37 1.65 -61.02 -2.79
N SER A 38 1.26 -60.37 -1.68
CA SER A 38 -0.01 -60.35 -0.93
C SER A 38 -0.13 -59.15 0.02
N ASP A 39 -1.34 -58.64 0.20
CA ASP A 39 -1.81 -57.72 1.24
C ASP A 39 -1.68 -58.26 2.68
N ILE A 40 -1.36 -57.38 3.65
CA ILE A 40 -1.84 -57.48 5.05
C ILE A 40 -2.08 -56.07 5.62
N ASN A 41 -3.33 -55.82 6.02
CA ASN A 41 -3.82 -54.69 6.82
C ASN A 41 -3.35 -54.77 8.29
N SER A 42 -3.03 -53.64 8.93
CA SER A 42 -3.53 -53.26 10.28
C SER A 42 -2.82 -52.01 10.86
N MET A 43 -3.59 -50.95 11.15
CA MET A 43 -3.34 -50.00 12.26
C MET A 43 -3.92 -50.58 13.59
N PRO A 44 -3.76 -50.01 14.82
CA PRO A 44 -3.31 -48.66 15.22
C PRO A 44 -2.39 -48.59 16.50
N THR A 45 -2.20 -47.35 17.00
CA THR A 45 -1.89 -46.89 18.38
C THR A 45 -0.44 -46.77 18.90
N GLY A 46 -0.08 -45.55 19.36
CA GLY A 46 0.56 -45.37 20.67
C GLY A 46 1.96 -44.71 20.75
N ALA A 47 1.97 -43.37 20.89
CA ALA A 47 2.69 -42.62 21.94
C ALA A 47 4.24 -42.47 21.97
N ILE A 48 4.65 -41.19 22.10
CA ILE A 48 5.80 -40.64 22.85
C ILE A 48 7.20 -40.68 22.19
N ALA A 49 7.70 -39.49 21.80
CA ALA A 49 9.01 -38.96 22.22
C ALA A 49 9.15 -37.47 21.85
N GLN A 50 9.06 -36.58 22.84
CA GLN A 50 9.62 -35.23 22.81
C GLN A 50 11.09 -35.28 23.25
N PRO A 51 11.98 -34.39 22.78
CA PRO A 51 13.13 -33.98 23.55
C PRO A 51 12.81 -32.68 24.30
N ARG A 52 12.71 -32.78 25.63
CA ARG A 52 12.83 -31.67 26.57
C ARG A 52 14.26 -31.14 26.54
N LEU A 53 14.43 -29.81 26.50
CA LEU A 53 15.61 -29.16 27.06
C LEU A 53 15.15 -28.20 28.14
N GLN A 54 15.52 -28.54 29.37
CA GLN A 54 15.23 -27.80 30.59
C GLN A 54 16.47 -26.98 30.98
N THR A 55 16.17 -25.79 31.51
CA THR A 55 17.00 -24.68 31.99
C THR A 55 18.09 -25.02 33.01
N SER A 56 19.19 -24.25 32.99
CA SER A 56 19.93 -23.85 34.21
C SER A 56 20.54 -22.46 34.05
N MET A 57 20.31 -21.60 35.04
CA MET A 57 20.90 -20.26 35.23
C MET A 57 22.14 -20.33 36.14
N GLU A 58 22.82 -19.18 36.25
CA GLU A 58 23.93 -18.74 37.13
C GLU A 58 25.36 -18.99 36.59
N ALA A 59 26.34 -18.06 36.63
CA ALA A 59 26.45 -16.61 36.89
C ALA A 59 27.91 -16.16 36.56
N GLN A 60 28.15 -14.85 36.43
CA GLN A 60 29.46 -14.13 36.42
C GLN A 60 30.35 -14.28 35.15
N GLY A 61 30.92 -13.24 34.52
CA GLY A 61 30.96 -11.79 34.69
C GLY A 61 32.12 -11.24 33.82
N ASP A 62 31.88 -10.20 33.01
CA ASP A 62 32.73 -9.00 32.88
C ASP A 62 32.30 -8.13 31.68
N MET A 63 32.10 -6.85 31.97
CA MET A 63 31.56 -5.82 31.07
C MET A 63 32.57 -4.67 31.03
N ALA A 64 33.05 -4.33 29.83
CA ALA A 64 33.85 -3.12 29.59
C ALA A 64 32.98 -2.03 28.93
N ARG A 65 33.04 -0.86 29.55
CA ARG A 65 32.18 0.33 29.40
C ARG A 65 32.56 1.21 28.21
N MET A 66 31.58 1.85 27.58
CA MET A 66 31.59 3.28 27.22
C MET A 66 30.15 3.81 27.22
N ALA A 67 29.87 4.79 28.07
CA ALA A 67 28.62 5.52 28.15
C ALA A 67 28.97 7.01 28.21
N GLU A 68 28.38 7.82 27.32
CA GLU A 68 28.37 9.28 27.42
C GLU A 68 26.93 9.75 27.62
N THR A 69 26.83 10.59 28.63
CA THR A 69 25.64 11.15 29.29
C THR A 69 25.15 12.38 28.52
N TYR A 70 23.85 12.50 28.27
CA TYR A 70 23.22 13.78 27.98
C TYR A 70 22.04 13.99 28.92
N GLU A 71 22.25 14.87 29.91
CA GLU A 71 21.21 15.42 30.78
C GLU A 71 20.49 16.58 30.10
N LEU A 72 19.17 16.61 30.28
CA LEU A 72 18.29 17.73 30.04
C LEU A 72 18.21 18.58 31.31
N SER A 73 18.34 19.90 31.17
CA SER A 73 17.86 20.84 32.20
C SER A 73 17.06 21.98 31.59
N ASN A 74 15.98 22.28 32.30
CA ASN A 74 14.79 23.04 31.98
C ASN A 74 14.96 24.58 31.94
N VAL A 75 14.12 25.18 31.09
CA VAL A 75 13.22 26.35 31.29
C VAL A 75 13.80 27.71 31.74
N GLY A 76 13.60 28.72 30.89
CA GLY A 76 13.04 30.01 31.32
C GLY A 76 13.59 31.29 30.70
N GLY A 77 12.79 31.96 29.85
CA GLY A 77 12.60 33.41 29.94
C GLY A 77 13.30 34.38 28.97
N ARG A 78 12.59 34.73 27.88
CA ARG A 78 12.46 36.05 27.20
C ARG A 78 13.57 37.12 27.35
N ARG A 79 14.11 37.63 26.21
CA ARG A 79 13.82 38.97 25.60
C ARG A 79 14.81 39.35 24.49
N SER A 80 14.26 39.95 23.44
CA SER A 80 14.86 40.61 22.27
C SER A 80 15.79 41.78 22.63
N ARG A 81 16.88 41.99 21.86
CA ARG A 81 17.44 43.32 21.56
C ARG A 81 18.48 43.30 20.41
N ASP A 82 17.97 43.72 19.26
CA ASP A 82 18.47 44.70 18.28
C ASP A 82 19.84 44.61 17.56
N GLU A 83 19.67 44.82 16.26
CA GLU A 83 20.57 45.31 15.22
C GLU A 83 21.43 46.52 15.65
N GLU A 84 22.65 46.62 15.10
CA GLU A 84 23.25 47.89 14.70
C GLU A 84 24.53 47.60 13.88
N HIS A 85 24.58 48.05 12.63
CA HIS A 85 25.51 49.09 12.20
C HIS A 85 25.27 49.48 10.74
N GLU A 86 24.75 50.68 10.62
CA GLU A 86 24.50 51.43 9.39
C GLU A 86 25.69 52.36 9.08
N SER A 87 25.82 52.68 7.78
CA SER A 87 26.24 53.99 7.24
C SER A 87 27.72 54.40 7.26
N ARG A 88 28.28 54.73 6.08
CA ARG A 88 28.37 56.15 5.63
C ARG A 88 29.01 56.35 4.24
N SER A 89 28.39 57.29 3.53
CA SER A 89 28.74 57.94 2.26
C SER A 89 29.83 59.00 2.44
N GLY A 90 30.55 59.37 1.36
CA GLY A 90 31.41 60.56 1.30
C GLY A 90 32.20 60.67 -0.01
N SER A 91 31.87 61.67 -0.82
CA SER A 91 32.50 62.06 -2.09
C SER A 91 33.58 63.15 -1.93
N ASP A 92 34.35 63.34 -3.00
CA ASP A 92 34.98 64.58 -3.52
C ASP A 92 36.51 64.81 -3.42
N ASN A 93 37.08 64.97 -4.63
CA ASN A 93 38.16 65.89 -5.11
C ASN A 93 39.56 65.86 -4.44
N MET A 94 40.71 66.14 -5.09
CA MET A 94 41.07 66.90 -6.29
C MET A 94 42.50 66.51 -6.76
N GLU A 95 42.87 66.99 -7.96
CA GLU A 95 44.11 66.85 -8.73
C GLU A 95 45.45 67.22 -8.04
N GLY A 96 46.56 66.67 -8.58
CA GLY A 96 47.69 67.53 -9.00
C GLY A 96 49.10 67.21 -8.50
N ALA A 97 50.01 67.06 -9.48
CA ALA A 97 51.43 67.45 -9.48
C ALA A 97 52.56 66.42 -9.15
N SER A 98 53.28 66.09 -10.22
CA SER A 98 54.73 66.35 -10.44
C SER A 98 55.81 65.51 -9.72
N GLY A 99 56.67 64.89 -10.53
CA GLY A 99 58.12 65.10 -10.40
C GLY A 99 59.02 63.92 -10.02
N ASP A 100 59.77 63.46 -11.02
CA ASP A 100 61.15 62.96 -11.04
C ASP A 100 61.58 61.56 -10.57
N ASP A 101 62.42 61.00 -11.45
CA ASP A 101 63.18 59.76 -11.47
C ASP A 101 64.31 59.71 -10.42
N GLN A 102 64.53 58.53 -9.82
CA GLN A 102 65.82 57.80 -9.90
C GLN A 102 65.78 56.42 -9.21
N ASP A 103 66.52 55.49 -9.83
CA ASP A 103 66.73 54.05 -9.62
C ASP A 103 67.04 53.59 -8.17
N ALA A 104 66.90 52.34 -7.71
CA ALA A 104 66.92 51.03 -8.35
C ALA A 104 66.26 49.93 -7.47
N ALA A 105 65.82 48.85 -8.14
CA ALA A 105 65.69 47.45 -7.67
C ALA A 105 64.69 47.10 -6.54
N ASP A 106 63.49 46.61 -6.91
CA ASP A 106 63.14 45.17 -6.85
C ASP A 106 61.74 44.93 -7.46
N LYS A 107 61.57 43.90 -8.31
CA LYS A 107 60.29 43.61 -9.02
C LYS A 107 59.56 42.45 -8.35
N PRO A 108 58.31 42.59 -7.87
CA PRO A 108 57.39 41.46 -7.73
C PRO A 108 56.60 41.21 -9.03
N PRO A 109 56.22 39.95 -9.31
CA PRO A 109 55.60 39.55 -10.57
C PRO A 109 54.16 40.08 -10.69
N ARG A 110 53.85 40.66 -11.85
CA ARG A 110 52.52 41.17 -12.24
C ARG A 110 51.43 40.09 -12.08
N LYS A 111 50.45 40.31 -11.20
CA LYS A 111 49.20 39.55 -11.17
C LYS A 111 48.48 39.69 -12.51
N LYS A 112 48.17 38.56 -13.17
CA LYS A 112 47.38 38.50 -14.40
C LYS A 112 46.00 39.15 -14.15
N ARG A 113 45.75 40.27 -14.82
CA ARG A 113 44.47 40.99 -14.81
C ARG A 113 43.48 40.14 -15.63
N TYR A 114 42.51 39.49 -14.98
CA TYR A 114 41.46 38.77 -15.70
C TYR A 114 40.68 39.75 -16.59
N HIS A 115 40.58 39.47 -17.89
CA HIS A 115 39.73 40.24 -18.80
C HIS A 115 38.26 40.04 -18.40
N ARG A 116 37.61 41.12 -17.97
CA ARG A 116 36.18 41.14 -17.66
C ARG A 116 35.41 41.31 -18.96
N HIS A 117 34.34 40.53 -19.16
CA HIS A 117 33.45 40.67 -20.32
C HIS A 117 32.90 42.10 -20.41
N THR A 118 32.78 42.64 -21.63
CA THR A 118 32.19 43.96 -21.85
C THR A 118 30.67 43.93 -21.58
N PRO A 119 30.04 45.07 -21.25
CA PRO A 119 28.59 45.12 -21.04
C PRO A 119 27.78 44.60 -22.23
N GLN A 120 28.23 44.88 -23.46
CA GLN A 120 27.62 44.39 -24.69
C GLN A 120 27.73 42.86 -24.83
N GLN A 121 28.89 42.27 -24.47
CA GLN A 121 29.06 40.82 -24.43
C GLN A 121 28.14 40.17 -23.38
N ILE A 122 27.99 40.78 -22.21
CA ILE A 122 27.09 40.28 -21.15
C ILE A 122 25.63 40.34 -21.62
N GLN A 123 25.20 41.43 -22.25
CA GLN A 123 23.83 41.60 -22.73
C GLN A 123 23.43 40.51 -23.75
N GLU A 124 24.33 40.19 -24.69
CA GLU A 124 24.13 39.15 -25.69
C GLU A 124 24.13 37.74 -25.08
N LEU A 125 25.02 37.48 -24.11
CA LEU A 125 25.04 36.23 -23.35
C LEU A 125 23.76 36.06 -22.51
N GLU A 126 23.27 37.14 -21.89
CA GLU A 126 22.02 37.14 -21.12
C GLU A 126 20.77 37.01 -21.99
N ALA A 127 20.76 37.61 -23.19
CA ALA A 127 19.66 37.46 -24.15
C ALA A 127 19.51 35.99 -24.57
N LEU A 128 20.60 35.35 -24.97
CA LEU A 128 20.57 33.92 -25.34
C LEU A 128 20.26 33.02 -24.14
N PHE A 129 20.71 33.38 -22.93
CA PHE A 129 20.39 32.62 -21.72
C PHE A 129 18.89 32.60 -21.39
N LYS A 130 18.16 33.70 -21.66
CA LYS A 130 16.71 33.76 -21.48
C LYS A 130 15.96 32.83 -22.43
N GLU A 131 16.48 32.63 -23.64
CA GLU A 131 15.88 31.76 -24.65
C GLU A 131 16.32 30.29 -24.48
N CYS A 132 17.60 30.06 -24.17
CA CYS A 132 18.18 28.73 -24.00
C CYS A 132 19.24 28.71 -22.87
N PRO A 133 18.89 28.25 -21.66
CA PRO A 133 19.82 28.15 -20.53
C PRO A 133 20.93 27.11 -20.70
N HIS A 134 20.78 26.19 -21.68
CA HIS A 134 21.71 25.10 -21.98
C HIS A 134 22.06 25.07 -23.48
N PRO A 135 22.89 26.02 -23.96
CA PRO A 135 23.22 26.11 -25.38
C PRO A 135 24.08 24.91 -25.83
N ASP A 136 23.75 24.37 -27.00
CA ASP A 136 24.49 23.26 -27.62
C ASP A 136 25.88 23.70 -28.12
N GLU A 137 26.70 22.76 -28.63
CA GLU A 137 28.05 23.07 -29.09
C GLU A 137 28.05 24.04 -30.30
N LYS A 138 27.07 23.94 -31.18
CA LYS A 138 26.95 24.76 -32.39
C LYS A 138 26.61 26.21 -32.04
N GLN A 139 25.64 26.40 -31.14
CA GLN A 139 25.22 27.68 -30.59
C GLN A 139 26.34 28.35 -29.79
N ARG A 140 27.10 27.58 -28.99
CA ARG A 140 28.28 28.10 -28.27
C ARG A 140 29.38 28.55 -29.23
N LEU A 141 29.59 27.84 -30.33
CA LEU A 141 30.58 28.19 -31.36
C LEU A 141 30.18 29.43 -32.15
N GLU A 142 28.89 29.58 -32.48
CA GLU A 142 28.34 30.76 -33.14
C GLU A 142 28.43 32.01 -32.24
N LEU A 143 28.08 31.87 -30.97
CA LEU A 143 28.16 32.96 -29.98
C LEU A 143 29.61 33.37 -29.68
N SER A 144 30.52 32.40 -29.66
CA SER A 144 31.97 32.61 -29.54
C SER A 144 32.51 33.45 -30.70
N LYS A 145 32.08 33.16 -31.94
CA LYS A 145 32.44 33.95 -33.13
C LYS A 145 31.83 35.35 -33.10
N ARG A 146 30.56 35.48 -32.72
CA ARG A 146 29.84 36.76 -32.69
C ARG A 146 30.37 37.73 -31.63
N LEU A 147 30.82 37.21 -30.49
CA LEU A 147 31.27 38.01 -29.35
C LEU A 147 32.79 38.14 -29.24
N CYS A 148 33.54 37.53 -30.16
CA CYS A 148 35.00 37.41 -30.13
C CYS A 148 35.50 36.85 -28.77
N LEU A 149 34.83 35.82 -28.26
CA LEU A 149 35.16 35.12 -27.02
C LEU A 149 35.60 33.69 -27.31
N GLU A 150 36.46 33.10 -26.49
CA GLU A 150 36.75 31.67 -26.59
C GLU A 150 35.50 30.85 -26.24
N THR A 151 35.24 29.77 -26.97
CA THR A 151 34.08 28.88 -26.73
C THR A 151 34.02 28.34 -25.30
N ARG A 152 35.20 28.19 -24.66
CA ARG A 152 35.33 27.81 -23.25
C ARG A 152 34.86 28.91 -22.29
N GLN A 153 35.12 30.18 -22.59
CA GLN A 153 34.63 31.32 -21.79
C GLN A 153 33.11 31.41 -21.84
N VAL A 154 32.50 31.18 -23.01
CA VAL A 154 31.04 31.07 -23.16
C VAL A 154 30.48 29.92 -22.31
N LYS A 155 31.08 28.72 -22.38
CA LYS A 155 30.67 27.57 -21.57
C LYS A 155 30.69 27.88 -20.06
N PHE A 156 31.78 28.48 -19.57
CA PHE A 156 31.89 28.83 -18.15
C PHE A 156 30.95 29.94 -17.74
N TRP A 157 30.68 30.91 -18.61
CA TRP A 157 29.72 31.97 -18.33
C TRP A 157 28.32 31.39 -18.11
N PHE A 158 27.84 30.51 -18.99
CA PHE A 158 26.53 29.87 -18.85
C PHE A 158 26.46 28.96 -17.61
N GLN A 159 27.55 28.25 -17.29
CA GLN A 159 27.62 27.42 -16.10
C GLN A 159 27.54 28.26 -14.81
N ASN A 160 28.32 29.34 -14.73
CA ASN A 160 28.30 30.27 -13.59
C ASN A 160 26.95 31.00 -13.47
N ARG A 161 26.33 31.36 -14.60
CA ARG A 161 25.02 32.02 -14.62
C ARG A 161 23.91 31.11 -14.09
N ARG A 162 23.92 29.81 -14.44
CA ARG A 162 22.97 28.84 -13.85
C ARG A 162 23.15 28.69 -12.35
N THR A 163 24.39 28.57 -11.88
CA THR A 163 24.67 28.50 -10.43
C THR A 163 24.19 29.76 -9.71
N GLN A 164 24.47 30.95 -10.26
CA GLN A 164 24.02 32.22 -9.70
C GLN A 164 22.48 32.30 -9.62
N MET A 165 21.78 31.91 -10.69
CA MET A 165 20.32 31.91 -10.74
C MET A 165 19.73 30.94 -9.71
N LYS A 166 20.28 29.73 -9.59
CA LYS A 166 19.86 28.74 -8.59
C LYS A 166 19.99 29.32 -7.17
N THR A 167 21.13 29.91 -6.82
CA THR A 167 21.31 30.51 -5.50
C THR A 167 20.41 31.74 -5.27
N GLN A 168 20.08 32.50 -6.31
CA GLN A 168 19.14 33.63 -6.20
C GLN A 168 17.70 33.15 -5.94
N LEU A 169 17.25 32.10 -6.63
CA LEU A 169 15.97 31.43 -6.40
C LEU A 169 15.88 30.85 -4.99
N GLU A 170 16.91 30.10 -4.57
CA GLU A 170 16.96 29.51 -3.21
C GLU A 170 16.89 30.59 -2.12
N ARG A 171 17.56 31.74 -2.30
CA ARG A 171 17.45 32.86 -1.35
C ARG A 171 16.06 33.50 -1.34
N HIS A 172 15.45 33.65 -2.51
CA HIS A 172 14.11 34.20 -2.62
C HIS A 172 13.07 33.27 -1.96
N GLU A 173 13.13 31.98 -2.26
CA GLU A 173 12.29 30.94 -1.66
C GLU A 173 12.49 30.88 -0.15
N ASN A 174 13.73 30.91 0.36
CA ASN A 174 13.99 30.95 1.80
C ASN A 174 13.41 32.20 2.46
N SER A 175 13.43 33.36 1.77
CA SER A 175 12.82 34.59 2.25
C SER A 175 11.29 34.47 2.34
N THR A 176 10.65 33.89 1.32
CA THR A 176 9.20 33.64 1.31
C THR A 176 8.80 32.66 2.41
N LEU A 177 9.55 31.57 2.57
CA LEU A 177 9.32 30.58 3.64
C LEU A 177 9.47 31.19 5.03
N ARG A 178 10.43 32.09 5.24
CA ARG A 178 10.56 32.83 6.52
C ARG A 178 9.36 33.72 6.77
N GLN A 179 8.91 34.47 5.75
CA GLN A 179 7.73 35.33 5.86
C GLN A 179 6.47 34.52 6.19
N GLU A 180 6.28 33.37 5.54
CA GLU A 180 5.15 32.47 5.82
C GLU A 180 5.25 31.87 7.23
N ASN A 181 6.46 31.48 7.67
CA ASN A 181 6.66 30.97 9.03
C ASN A 181 6.33 32.02 10.10
N ASP A 182 6.73 33.27 9.87
CA ASP A 182 6.41 34.38 10.78
C ASP A 182 4.92 34.72 10.78
N LYS A 183 4.26 34.63 9.62
CA LYS A 183 2.80 34.72 9.50
C LYS A 183 2.10 33.61 10.28
N LEU A 184 2.51 32.36 10.11
CA LEU A 184 1.96 31.21 10.83
C LEU A 184 2.20 31.30 12.35
N ARG A 185 3.31 31.88 12.78
CA ARG A 185 3.57 32.18 14.20
C ARG A 185 2.64 33.26 14.72
N ALA A 186 2.40 34.32 13.96
CA ALA A 186 1.47 35.38 14.32
C ALA A 186 0.02 34.86 14.40
N GLU A 187 -0.41 34.03 13.45
CA GLU A 187 -1.71 33.36 13.47
C GLU A 187 -1.83 32.41 14.66
N ASN A 188 -0.82 31.58 14.93
CA ASN A 188 -0.81 30.71 16.12
C ASN A 188 -0.90 31.51 17.42
N LEU A 189 -0.22 32.65 17.50
CA LEU A 189 -0.29 33.53 18.66
C LEU A 189 -1.70 34.13 18.80
N SER A 190 -2.30 34.58 17.70
CA SER A 190 -3.66 35.11 17.67
C SER A 190 -4.72 34.06 18.04
N ILE A 191 -4.58 32.83 17.56
CA ILE A 191 -5.46 31.72 17.93
C ILE A 191 -5.33 31.41 19.42
N ARG A 192 -4.11 31.34 19.96
CA ARG A 192 -3.88 31.15 21.41
C ARG A 192 -4.44 32.30 22.24
N GLU A 193 -4.37 33.53 21.75
CA GLU A 193 -4.96 34.72 22.38
C GLU A 193 -6.50 34.62 22.41
N ALA A 194 -7.11 34.26 21.27
CA ALA A 194 -8.55 34.09 21.14
C ALA A 194 -9.08 32.92 21.98
N MET A 195 -8.30 31.84 22.13
CA MET A 195 -8.63 30.75 23.04
C MET A 195 -8.50 31.14 24.52
N ARG A 196 -7.60 32.07 24.85
CA ARG A 196 -7.43 32.57 26.23
C ARG A 196 -8.53 33.55 26.64
N ASN A 197 -9.02 34.36 25.70
CA ASN A 197 -10.11 35.32 25.92
C ASN A 197 -11.20 35.12 24.85
N PRO A 198 -12.04 34.08 24.96
CA PRO A 198 -13.13 33.88 24.02
C PRO A 198 -14.14 35.03 24.15
N ILE A 199 -14.47 35.69 23.04
CA ILE A 199 -15.43 36.80 22.99
C ILE A 199 -16.60 36.38 22.11
N CYS A 200 -17.82 36.65 22.57
CA CYS A 200 -19.03 36.35 21.81
C CYS A 200 -19.18 37.30 20.62
N THR A 201 -19.27 36.77 19.40
CA THR A 201 -19.39 37.55 18.15
C THR A 201 -20.71 38.31 18.00
N ASN A 202 -21.73 38.00 18.83
CA ASN A 202 -23.06 38.63 18.74
C ASN A 202 -23.23 39.85 19.69
N CYS A 203 -22.42 39.98 20.73
CA CYS A 203 -22.55 41.09 21.70
C CYS A 203 -21.22 41.69 22.21
N GLY A 204 -20.06 41.14 21.84
CA GLY A 204 -18.74 41.67 22.21
C GLY A 204 -18.34 41.45 23.68
N GLY A 205 -19.13 40.71 24.47
CA GLY A 205 -18.80 40.36 25.84
C GLY A 205 -17.86 39.14 25.95
N PRO A 206 -17.06 39.01 27.02
CA PRO A 206 -16.27 37.81 27.29
C PRO A 206 -17.19 36.60 27.46
N ALA A 207 -16.96 35.55 26.69
CA ALA A 207 -17.73 34.32 26.72
C ALA A 207 -17.24 33.44 27.88
N MET A 208 -18.01 33.39 28.97
CA MET A 208 -17.81 32.38 30.01
C MET A 208 -18.22 31.01 29.44
N ILE A 209 -17.22 30.22 29.05
CA ILE A 209 -17.38 28.76 28.95
C ILE A 209 -17.53 28.25 30.39
N GLY A 210 -18.53 27.39 30.61
CA GLY A 210 -19.12 27.05 31.90
C GLY A 210 -18.17 26.94 33.08
N GLU A 211 -18.65 27.40 34.24
CA GLU A 211 -17.98 27.39 35.53
C GLU A 211 -17.23 26.07 35.77
N ILE A 212 -15.90 26.16 35.82
CA ILE A 212 -15.06 25.24 36.58
C ILE A 212 -15.65 25.22 37.99
N SER A 213 -16.21 24.09 38.43
CA SER A 213 -16.84 24.03 39.75
C SER A 213 -15.81 24.45 40.81
N LEU A 214 -16.26 25.17 41.84
CA LEU A 214 -15.42 25.61 42.97
C LEU A 214 -14.59 24.45 43.56
N GLU A 215 -15.10 23.23 43.44
CA GLU A 215 -14.45 22.00 43.86
C GLU A 215 -13.25 21.63 42.96
N GLU A 216 -13.34 21.81 41.65
CA GLU A 216 -12.20 21.55 40.74
C GLU A 216 -11.10 22.62 40.90
N GLN A 217 -11.44 23.87 41.22
CA GLN A 217 -10.46 24.89 41.58
C GLN A 217 -9.80 24.60 42.94
N HIS A 218 -10.58 24.14 43.92
CA HIS A 218 -10.06 23.75 45.23
C HIS A 218 -9.14 22.52 45.14
N LEU A 219 -9.50 21.52 44.33
CA LEU A 219 -8.67 20.34 44.07
C LEU A 219 -7.37 20.67 43.33
N ARG A 220 -7.35 21.69 42.48
CA ARG A 220 -6.11 22.17 41.83
C ARG A 220 -5.19 22.87 42.83
N ILE A 221 -5.76 23.65 43.75
CA ILE A 221 -5.00 24.32 44.83
C ILE A 221 -4.43 23.28 45.79
N GLU A 222 -5.23 22.29 46.19
CA GLU A 222 -4.79 21.24 47.11
C GLU A 222 -3.77 20.29 46.44
N ASN A 223 -3.93 19.96 45.15
CA ASN A 223 -2.89 19.23 44.41
C ASN A 223 -1.57 20.00 44.31
N ALA A 224 -1.63 21.33 44.12
CA ALA A 224 -0.42 22.15 44.09
C ALA A 224 0.26 22.15 45.46
N ARG A 225 -0.52 22.26 46.55
CA ARG A 225 -0.02 22.19 47.92
C ARG A 225 0.59 20.82 48.25
N LEU A 226 -0.08 19.73 47.87
CA LEU A 226 0.40 18.38 48.12
C LEU A 226 1.67 18.05 47.34
N LYS A 227 1.83 18.60 46.13
CA LYS A 227 3.08 18.53 45.37
C LYS A 227 4.22 19.28 46.05
N ASP A 228 3.97 20.48 46.55
CA ASP A 228 4.95 21.26 47.32
C ASP A 228 5.36 20.52 48.61
N GLU A 229 4.42 19.88 49.31
CA GLU A 229 4.70 19.09 50.51
C GLU A 229 5.52 17.82 50.16
N LEU A 230 5.18 17.15 49.05
CA LEU A 230 5.92 16.01 48.54
C LEU A 230 7.36 16.39 48.16
N ASP A 231 7.56 17.52 47.49
CA ASP A 231 8.88 18.04 47.14
C ASP A 231 9.69 18.42 48.39
N ARG A 232 9.03 18.98 49.42
CA ARG A 232 9.67 19.25 50.72
C ARG A 232 10.11 17.97 51.42
N VAL A 233 9.28 16.94 51.40
CA VAL A 233 9.58 15.62 51.98
C VAL A 233 10.69 14.92 51.19
N TYR A 234 10.70 15.01 49.86
CA TYR A 234 11.79 14.53 49.01
C TYR A 234 13.11 15.26 49.30
N ALA A 235 13.07 16.58 49.51
CA ALA A 235 14.23 17.37 49.87
C ALA A 235 14.75 17.06 51.29
N LEU A 236 13.87 16.73 52.23
CA LEU A 236 14.23 16.28 53.58
C LEU A 236 14.81 14.87 53.56
N ALA A 237 14.20 13.94 52.82
CA ALA A 237 14.68 12.57 52.66
C ALA A 237 16.07 12.53 51.98
N GLY A 238 16.31 13.41 51.00
CA GLY A 238 17.63 13.57 50.36
C GLY A 238 18.73 14.07 51.31
N LYS A 239 18.38 14.83 52.36
CA LYS A 239 19.33 15.33 53.37
C LYS A 239 19.70 14.30 54.44
N PHE A 240 18.81 13.34 54.73
CA PHE A 240 19.05 12.31 55.76
C PHE A 240 19.64 11.00 55.23
N LEU A 241 19.49 10.68 53.93
CA LEU A 241 19.88 9.36 53.37
C LEU A 241 21.06 9.38 52.39
N GLY A 242 21.67 10.54 52.12
CA GLY A 242 23.00 10.64 51.50
C GLY A 242 23.18 10.05 50.08
N ARG A 243 22.11 9.57 49.42
CA ARG A 243 22.07 9.19 47.99
C ARG A 243 20.65 9.39 47.43
N PRO A 244 20.48 9.74 46.14
CA PRO A 244 19.16 9.88 45.55
C PRO A 244 18.50 8.50 45.41
N ILE A 245 17.36 8.31 46.08
CA ILE A 245 16.49 7.13 45.87
C ILE A 245 15.71 7.38 44.59
N SER A 246 16.34 7.09 43.45
CA SER A 246 15.69 7.14 42.13
C SER A 246 15.60 5.75 41.49
N SER A 247 15.42 4.70 42.30
CA SER A 247 15.39 3.31 41.82
C SER A 247 14.20 2.47 42.28
N LEU A 248 13.11 3.04 42.83
CA LEU A 248 11.99 2.23 43.35
C LEU A 248 10.56 2.72 43.03
N ALA A 249 10.34 3.64 42.08
CA ALA A 249 8.99 4.01 41.66
C ALA A 249 8.72 3.58 40.21
N ALA A 250 8.17 2.37 40.05
CA ALA A 250 7.47 1.95 38.85
C ALA A 250 6.15 2.75 38.73
N PRO A 251 5.74 3.20 37.53
CA PRO A 251 4.44 3.84 37.35
C PRO A 251 3.40 2.79 36.97
N MET A 252 2.60 2.33 37.93
CA MET A 252 1.33 1.61 37.71
C MET A 252 0.41 1.89 38.92
N PRO A 253 -0.92 1.69 38.83
CA PRO A 253 -1.84 2.40 37.94
C PRO A 253 -3.11 2.80 38.75
N ASN A 254 -3.66 4.01 38.57
CA ASN A 254 -4.99 4.27 39.12
C ASN A 254 -6.04 3.92 38.08
N SER A 255 -6.41 2.64 38.06
CA SER A 255 -7.69 2.19 37.53
C SER A 255 -8.71 2.05 38.66
N SER A 256 -9.95 2.33 38.29
CA SER A 256 -11.19 1.89 38.93
C SER A 256 -11.73 2.74 40.06
N LEU A 257 -13.05 2.89 40.22
CA LEU A 257 -14.25 2.57 39.43
C LEU A 257 -15.40 3.06 40.33
N GLU A 258 -16.48 3.57 39.71
CA GLU A 258 -17.89 3.29 40.08
C GLU A 258 -18.44 3.67 41.48
N LEU A 259 -19.75 3.82 41.73
CA LEU A 259 -20.99 3.77 40.96
C LEU A 259 -22.03 4.53 41.81
N GLY A 260 -23.11 4.99 41.19
CA GLY A 260 -24.43 4.56 41.67
C GLY A 260 -25.42 5.59 42.23
N VAL A 261 -26.55 5.67 41.51
CA VAL A 261 -27.96 5.69 41.99
C VAL A 261 -28.63 7.04 42.26
N GLY A 262 -29.79 7.21 41.61
CA GLY A 262 -30.90 8.09 42.03
C GLY A 262 -31.47 8.88 40.85
N SER A 263 -32.45 8.38 40.08
CA SER A 263 -33.91 8.47 40.33
C SER A 263 -34.48 9.91 40.41
N ASN A 264 -35.61 10.07 39.71
CA ASN A 264 -36.63 11.14 39.69
C ASN A 264 -36.59 11.96 38.38
N GLY A 265 -37.59 11.92 37.49
CA GLY A 265 -39.01 11.72 37.68
C GLY A 265 -39.72 13.08 37.57
N PHE A 266 -40.28 13.39 36.40
CA PHE A 266 -41.36 14.37 36.14
C PHE A 266 -41.71 14.23 34.64
N GLY A 267 -42.85 13.67 34.22
CA GLY A 267 -44.17 14.30 34.28
C GLY A 267 -44.18 15.49 33.32
N GLY A 268 -44.49 15.38 32.04
CA GLY A 268 -45.76 14.93 31.47
C GLY A 268 -46.54 16.17 30.99
N LEU A 269 -46.74 16.31 29.68
CA LEU A 269 -47.95 16.88 29.05
C LEU A 269 -47.86 16.75 27.52
N ASN A 270 -48.79 15.98 26.98
CA ASN A 270 -49.10 15.81 25.56
C ASN A 270 -49.72 17.07 24.96
N THR A 271 -49.48 17.38 23.68
CA THR A 271 -50.55 17.41 22.64
C THR A 271 -49.95 17.44 21.22
N ILE A 272 -50.56 16.69 20.32
CA ILE A 272 -50.23 16.48 18.89
C ILE A 272 -51.23 17.32 18.02
N PRO A 273 -51.32 17.18 16.68
CA PRO A 273 -50.74 17.98 15.57
C PRO A 273 -51.78 18.73 14.71
N SER A 274 -51.36 19.44 13.65
CA SER A 274 -52.01 19.52 12.30
C SER A 274 -51.37 20.63 11.42
N THR A 275 -50.68 20.29 10.32
CA THR A 275 -51.12 20.30 8.88
C THR A 275 -51.57 21.64 8.25
N MET A 276 -50.67 22.26 7.44
CA MET A 276 -50.74 22.76 6.02
C MET A 276 -51.99 23.55 5.50
N PRO A 277 -52.05 24.19 4.29
CA PRO A 277 -51.06 24.44 3.18
C PRO A 277 -51.16 25.83 2.44
N LEU A 278 -50.39 25.97 1.33
CA LEU A 278 -50.58 26.81 0.09
C LEU A 278 -50.24 28.33 0.18
N VAL A 279 -49.57 29.01 -0.78
CA VAL A 279 -49.81 29.16 -2.24
C VAL A 279 -48.54 29.74 -2.93
N VAL A 280 -48.27 29.36 -4.18
CA VAL A 280 -47.33 29.99 -5.16
C VAL A 280 -48.15 30.76 -6.20
N PRO A 281 -47.64 31.86 -6.79
CA PRO A 281 -47.54 31.85 -8.27
C PRO A 281 -46.26 32.46 -8.88
N SER A 282 -45.89 31.84 -10.00
CA SER A 282 -44.93 32.14 -11.09
C SER A 282 -44.64 33.60 -11.45
N ASP A 283 -43.40 33.93 -11.85
CA ASP A 283 -42.92 33.94 -13.26
C ASP A 283 -41.48 34.50 -13.39
N PHE A 284 -40.82 34.19 -14.52
CA PHE A 284 -39.50 34.61 -15.06
C PHE A 284 -38.32 33.61 -14.96
N GLY A 285 -37.87 33.15 -16.14
CA GLY A 285 -36.47 32.78 -16.42
C GLY A 285 -35.91 33.70 -17.53
N PRO A 286 -34.73 33.43 -18.13
CA PRO A 286 -33.65 32.50 -17.74
C PRO A 286 -32.26 33.20 -17.64
N LEU A 287 -31.26 32.61 -16.95
CA LEU A 287 -29.81 32.73 -17.24
C LEU A 287 -29.02 31.75 -16.33
N PRO A 288 -27.91 31.13 -16.81
CA PRO A 288 -27.17 30.14 -16.03
C PRO A 288 -26.16 30.82 -15.10
N VAL A 289 -26.44 30.81 -13.79
CA VAL A 289 -25.47 31.20 -12.76
C VAL A 289 -24.76 29.94 -12.28
N VAL A 290 -23.45 29.91 -12.52
CA VAL A 290 -22.51 28.97 -11.90
C VAL A 290 -22.58 29.17 -10.38
N THR A 291 -23.17 28.22 -9.66
CA THR A 291 -23.10 28.18 -8.20
C THR A 291 -21.77 27.55 -7.78
N PRO A 292 -20.97 28.21 -6.92
CA PRO A 292 -19.86 27.54 -6.26
C PRO A 292 -20.44 26.49 -5.30
N LYS A 293 -19.82 25.31 -5.27
CA LYS A 293 -20.10 24.25 -4.27
C LYS A 293 -20.16 24.89 -2.88
N ALA A 294 -21.37 24.98 -2.32
CA ALA A 294 -21.55 25.31 -0.93
C ALA A 294 -20.98 24.16 -0.11
N THR A 295 -19.81 24.37 0.47
CA THR A 295 -19.40 23.63 1.66
C THR A 295 -20.48 23.88 2.71
N MET A 296 -21.32 22.88 2.98
CA MET A 296 -22.30 23.00 4.04
C MET A 296 -21.55 23.24 5.35
N ASN A 297 -21.69 24.45 5.88
CA ASN A 297 -21.28 24.78 7.24
C ASN A 297 -22.23 24.07 8.20
N ILE A 298 -21.98 22.78 8.43
CA ILE A 298 -22.68 21.96 9.43
C ILE A 298 -22.47 22.63 10.79
N THR A 299 -23.57 22.90 11.49
CA THR A 299 -23.53 23.56 12.79
C THR A 299 -22.85 22.65 13.85
N PRO A 300 -22.24 23.20 14.92
CA PRO A 300 -21.57 22.38 15.95
C PRO A 300 -22.48 21.34 16.62
N ILE A 301 -23.78 21.64 16.73
CA ILE A 301 -24.81 20.77 17.32
C ILE A 301 -25.10 19.57 16.41
N GLU A 302 -25.16 19.80 15.11
CA GLU A 302 -25.42 18.78 14.09
C GLU A 302 -24.26 17.77 14.01
N ARG A 303 -23.00 18.24 14.12
CA ARG A 303 -21.83 17.34 14.26
C ARG A 303 -21.85 16.51 15.54
N SER A 304 -22.39 17.02 16.64
CA SER A 304 -22.50 16.23 17.89
C SER A 304 -23.57 15.13 17.79
N LEU A 305 -24.70 15.42 17.15
CA LEU A 305 -25.74 14.44 16.87
C LEU A 305 -25.24 13.34 15.93
N GLU A 306 -24.55 13.73 14.85
CA GLU A 306 -23.96 12.80 13.88
C GLU A 306 -22.95 11.84 14.55
N ARG A 307 -22.09 12.35 15.45
CA ARG A 307 -21.16 11.51 16.21
C ARG A 307 -21.85 10.51 17.13
N SER A 308 -22.95 10.92 17.77
CA SER A 308 -23.77 10.01 18.59
C SER A 308 -24.40 8.92 17.74
N MET A 309 -24.93 9.24 16.56
CA MET A 309 -25.48 8.25 15.62
C MET A 309 -24.41 7.27 15.14
N TYR A 310 -23.20 7.74 14.83
CA TYR A 310 -22.09 6.87 14.46
C TYR A 310 -21.69 5.92 15.59
N LEU A 311 -21.69 6.39 16.84
CA LEU A 311 -21.39 5.55 17.99
C LEU A 311 -22.46 4.47 18.20
N GLU A 312 -23.75 4.82 18.11
CA GLU A 312 -24.85 3.85 18.22
C GLU A 312 -24.78 2.79 17.12
N LEU A 313 -24.57 3.20 15.86
CA LEU A 313 -24.39 2.28 14.73
C LEU A 313 -23.19 1.35 14.94
N ALA A 314 -22.06 1.89 15.40
CA ALA A 314 -20.84 1.12 15.67
C ALA A 314 -21.02 0.09 16.78
N LEU A 315 -21.74 0.44 17.86
CA LEU A 315 -22.05 -0.47 18.96
C LEU A 315 -22.99 -1.60 18.50
N ALA A 316 -24.05 -1.27 17.76
CA ALA A 316 -24.96 -2.27 17.20
C ALA A 316 -24.24 -3.23 16.24
N ALA A 317 -23.38 -2.70 15.35
CA ALA A 317 -22.58 -3.50 14.44
C ALA A 317 -21.59 -4.40 15.19
N MET A 318 -20.99 -3.92 16.28
CA MET A 318 -20.07 -4.73 17.10
C MET A 318 -20.78 -5.92 17.72
N ASP A 319 -21.95 -5.71 18.31
CA ASP A 319 -22.74 -6.79 18.92
C ASP A 319 -23.17 -7.82 17.86
N GLU A 320 -23.56 -7.35 16.67
CA GLU A 320 -23.88 -8.22 15.53
C GLU A 320 -22.67 -9.05 15.08
N LEU A 321 -21.51 -8.42 14.83
CA LEU A 321 -20.29 -9.09 14.40
C LEU A 321 -19.87 -10.17 15.38
N VAL A 322 -19.81 -9.85 16.67
CA VAL A 322 -19.37 -10.79 17.71
C VAL A 322 -20.31 -11.98 17.78
N LYS A 323 -21.63 -11.75 17.66
CA LYS A 323 -22.63 -12.82 17.65
C LYS A 323 -22.50 -13.69 16.38
N MET A 324 -22.30 -13.10 15.20
CA MET A 324 -22.06 -13.84 13.96
C MET A 324 -20.76 -14.67 14.02
N ALA A 325 -19.72 -14.15 14.66
CA ALA A 325 -18.45 -14.85 14.81
C ALA A 325 -18.51 -16.04 15.78
N GLN A 326 -19.42 -16.01 16.78
CA GLN A 326 -19.52 -17.03 17.84
C GLN A 326 -20.65 -18.05 17.65
N THR A 327 -21.69 -17.71 16.88
CA THR A 327 -22.85 -18.60 16.67
C THR A 327 -22.54 -19.58 15.54
N ASP A 328 -22.78 -20.88 15.69
CA ASP A 328 -22.59 -21.88 14.62
C ASP A 328 -23.92 -22.17 13.89
N GLU A 329 -24.28 -23.44 13.69
CA GLU A 329 -25.60 -23.83 13.17
C GLU A 329 -26.72 -23.40 14.16
N PRO A 330 -27.87 -22.88 13.69
CA PRO A 330 -28.34 -22.85 12.29
C PRO A 330 -27.99 -21.59 11.50
N LEU A 331 -27.25 -20.64 12.08
CA LEU A 331 -26.90 -19.37 11.43
C LEU A 331 -25.93 -19.59 10.26
N TRP A 332 -24.93 -20.44 10.47
CA TRP A 332 -23.96 -20.81 9.44
C TRP A 332 -24.20 -22.26 9.02
N LEU A 333 -24.35 -22.48 7.70
CA LEU A 333 -24.51 -23.79 7.10
C LEU A 333 -23.20 -24.22 6.46
N ARG A 334 -22.74 -25.43 6.75
CA ARG A 334 -21.53 -25.99 6.14
C ARG A 334 -21.85 -26.57 4.76
N SER A 335 -21.16 -26.07 3.74
CA SER A 335 -21.25 -26.60 2.38
C SER A 335 -20.56 -27.96 2.25
N LEU A 336 -21.23 -28.90 1.59
CA LEU A 336 -20.78 -30.28 1.36
C LEU A 336 -19.55 -30.38 0.43
N GLU A 337 -19.35 -29.40 -0.46
CA GLU A 337 -18.31 -29.45 -1.51
C GLU A 337 -16.99 -28.77 -1.13
N GLY A 338 -16.87 -28.17 0.06
CA GLY A 338 -15.63 -27.46 0.40
C GLY A 338 -15.48 -26.96 1.83
N GLY A 339 -16.28 -27.43 2.79
CA GLY A 339 -16.17 -27.06 4.21
C GLY A 339 -16.46 -25.59 4.53
N ARG A 340 -16.81 -24.78 3.52
CA ARG A 340 -17.13 -23.35 3.67
C ARG A 340 -18.46 -23.15 4.37
N GLU A 341 -18.50 -22.12 5.19
CA GLU A 341 -19.70 -21.71 5.91
C GLU A 341 -20.44 -20.62 5.12
N ILE A 342 -21.70 -20.91 4.80
CA ILE A 342 -22.62 -20.01 4.10
C ILE A 342 -23.65 -19.51 5.11
N LEU A 343 -23.93 -18.21 5.10
CA LEU A 343 -24.93 -17.62 5.98
C LEU A 343 -26.34 -18.09 5.59
N ASN A 344 -27.08 -18.60 6.56
CA ASN A 344 -28.52 -18.83 6.44
C ASN A 344 -29.24 -17.49 6.55
N HIS A 345 -29.70 -16.96 5.41
CA HIS A 345 -30.31 -15.62 5.38
C HIS A 345 -31.63 -15.53 6.16
N GLU A 346 -32.44 -16.59 6.18
CA GLU A 346 -33.70 -16.61 6.94
C GLU A 346 -33.43 -16.54 8.45
N GLU A 347 -32.47 -17.34 8.92
CA GLU A 347 -32.07 -17.36 10.33
C GLU A 347 -31.40 -16.04 10.73
N TYR A 348 -30.61 -15.44 9.83
CA TYR A 348 -30.04 -14.13 10.04
C TYR A 348 -31.14 -13.07 10.23
N LEU A 349 -32.13 -13.00 9.34
CA LEU A 349 -33.25 -12.04 9.47
C LEU A 349 -34.12 -12.28 10.70
N ARG A 350 -34.19 -13.52 11.20
CA ARG A 350 -34.87 -13.86 12.46
C ARG A 350 -34.09 -13.42 13.70
N THR A 351 -32.76 -13.41 13.61
CA THR A 351 -31.85 -13.21 14.74
C THR A 351 -31.40 -11.76 14.89
N PHE A 352 -31.30 -11.02 13.80
CA PHE A 352 -30.73 -9.69 13.73
C PHE A 352 -31.71 -8.68 13.16
N THR A 353 -31.68 -7.46 13.72
CA THR A 353 -32.36 -6.30 13.13
C THR A 353 -31.33 -5.53 12.32
N PRO A 354 -31.43 -5.48 10.97
CA PRO A 354 -30.40 -4.89 10.13
C PRO A 354 -30.10 -3.42 10.49
N CYS A 355 -28.85 -3.10 10.81
CA CYS A 355 -28.46 -1.76 11.24
C CYS A 355 -28.35 -0.73 10.09
N ILE A 356 -28.23 -1.18 8.83
CA ILE A 356 -28.06 -0.32 7.62
C ILE A 356 -29.37 -0.22 6.80
N GLY A 357 -30.51 -0.61 7.38
CA GLY A 357 -31.81 -0.53 6.72
C GLY A 357 -31.98 -1.52 5.54
N MET A 358 -33.00 -1.29 4.72
CA MET A 358 -33.42 -2.25 3.68
C MET A 358 -32.39 -2.42 2.56
N LYS A 359 -32.28 -3.64 2.04
CA LYS A 359 -31.46 -3.97 0.87
C LYS A 359 -31.94 -3.22 -0.38
N PRO A 360 -31.05 -2.51 -1.11
CA PRO A 360 -31.40 -1.88 -2.38
C PRO A 360 -31.81 -2.92 -3.42
N ASN A 361 -32.70 -2.52 -4.34
CA ASN A 361 -33.14 -3.39 -5.42
C ASN A 361 -31.97 -3.75 -6.35
N GLY A 362 -31.89 -5.02 -6.75
CA GLY A 362 -30.81 -5.54 -7.60
C GLY A 362 -29.55 -5.96 -6.85
N PHE A 363 -29.47 -5.71 -5.53
CA PHE A 363 -28.33 -6.12 -4.73
C PHE A 363 -28.47 -7.57 -4.26
N VAL A 364 -27.34 -8.30 -4.29
CA VAL A 364 -27.19 -9.62 -3.69
C VAL A 364 -26.42 -9.52 -2.38
N THR A 365 -26.64 -10.45 -1.47
CA THR A 365 -25.98 -10.49 -0.16
C THR A 365 -24.93 -11.61 -0.18
N GLU A 366 -23.68 -11.25 0.09
CA GLU A 366 -22.53 -12.16 0.23
C GLU A 366 -22.12 -12.17 1.69
N ALA A 367 -22.10 -13.36 2.29
CA ALA A 367 -21.69 -13.53 3.67
C ALA A 367 -20.85 -14.79 3.84
N SER A 368 -19.70 -14.64 4.48
CA SER A 368 -18.77 -15.75 4.74
C SER A 368 -18.08 -15.58 6.07
N ARG A 369 -17.72 -16.70 6.68
CA ARG A 369 -16.94 -16.77 7.91
C ARG A 369 -15.78 -17.72 7.73
N GLU A 370 -14.62 -17.34 8.25
CA GLU A 370 -13.44 -18.21 8.28
C GLU A 370 -12.70 -18.01 9.61
N THR A 371 -12.09 -19.09 10.10
CA THR A 371 -11.27 -19.05 11.31
C THR A 371 -9.89 -19.63 11.04
N GLY A 372 -8.83 -18.88 11.38
CA GLY A 372 -7.45 -19.31 11.22
C GLY A 372 -6.54 -18.93 12.38
N MET A 373 -5.41 -19.62 12.48
CA MET A 373 -4.33 -19.30 13.41
C MET A 373 -3.27 -18.46 12.70
N VAL A 374 -2.81 -17.37 13.32
CA VAL A 374 -1.82 -16.43 12.74
C VAL A 374 -0.68 -16.15 13.71
N ILE A 375 0.53 -15.96 13.18
CA ILE A 375 1.76 -15.68 13.95
C ILE A 375 1.88 -14.16 14.20
N ILE A 376 0.92 -13.61 14.95
CA ILE A 376 0.90 -12.22 15.39
C ILE A 376 0.08 -12.17 16.67
N ASN A 377 0.40 -11.27 17.60
CA ASN A 377 -0.42 -11.08 18.80
C ASN A 377 -1.62 -10.17 18.52
N SER A 378 -2.65 -10.23 19.37
CA SER A 378 -3.90 -9.49 19.15
C SER A 378 -3.70 -7.98 19.07
N LEU A 379 -2.85 -7.42 19.94
CA LEU A 379 -2.59 -5.97 19.99
C LEU A 379 -1.92 -5.46 18.71
N ALA A 380 -0.86 -6.13 18.24
CA ALA A 380 -0.14 -5.77 17.03
C ALA A 380 -1.01 -5.92 15.79
N LEU A 381 -1.89 -6.93 15.76
CA LEU A 381 -2.86 -7.09 14.68
C LEU A 381 -3.89 -5.95 14.70
N VAL A 382 -4.46 -5.62 15.86
CA VAL A 382 -5.39 -4.49 16.00
C VAL A 382 -4.73 -3.17 15.59
N GLU A 383 -3.48 -2.91 16.00
CA GLU A 383 -2.74 -1.73 15.57
C GLU A 383 -2.53 -1.68 14.05
N THR A 384 -2.28 -2.82 13.43
CA THR A 384 -2.14 -2.96 11.97
C THR A 384 -3.46 -2.67 11.26
N LEU A 385 -4.59 -3.19 11.79
CA LEU A 385 -5.91 -2.97 11.20
C LEU A 385 -6.42 -1.53 11.40
N MET A 386 -6.07 -0.88 12.50
CA MET A 386 -6.50 0.49 12.82
C MET A 386 -5.59 1.57 12.22
N ASP A 387 -4.58 1.20 11.44
CA ASP A 387 -3.70 2.11 10.69
C ASP A 387 -3.92 1.85 9.19
N SER A 388 -4.33 2.90 8.45
CA SER A 388 -4.69 2.74 7.03
C SER A 388 -3.52 2.22 6.19
N ASN A 389 -2.30 2.67 6.45
CA ASN A 389 -1.14 2.30 5.64
C ASN A 389 -0.72 0.86 5.94
N LYS A 390 -0.61 0.50 7.21
CA LYS A 390 -0.27 -0.87 7.62
C LYS A 390 -1.34 -1.88 7.19
N TRP A 391 -2.61 -1.49 7.22
CA TRP A 391 -3.70 -2.33 6.73
C TRP A 391 -3.55 -2.62 5.23
N ALA A 392 -3.27 -1.60 4.41
CA ALA A 392 -3.01 -1.79 2.98
C ALA A 392 -1.78 -2.67 2.71
N GLU A 393 -0.69 -2.44 3.45
CA GLU A 393 0.54 -3.23 3.34
C GLU A 393 0.35 -4.71 3.71
N MET A 394 -0.53 -4.98 4.68
CA MET A 394 -0.87 -6.34 5.10
C MET A 394 -1.75 -7.07 4.07
N PHE A 395 -2.53 -6.35 3.27
CA PHE A 395 -3.48 -6.95 2.32
C PHE A 395 -3.37 -6.38 0.89
N PRO A 396 -2.19 -6.41 0.25
CA PRO A 396 -1.95 -5.70 -1.02
C PRO A 396 -2.80 -6.23 -2.20
N CYS A 397 -3.19 -7.50 -2.16
CA CYS A 397 -4.02 -8.12 -3.19
C CYS A 397 -5.52 -7.90 -2.96
N ILE A 398 -5.94 -7.41 -1.78
CA ILE A 398 -7.35 -7.17 -1.42
C ILE A 398 -7.64 -5.68 -1.35
N ILE A 399 -6.71 -4.86 -0.86
CA ILE A 399 -6.88 -3.43 -0.65
C ILE A 399 -6.09 -2.68 -1.73
N ALA A 400 -6.82 -2.07 -2.66
CA ALA A 400 -6.25 -1.21 -3.69
C ALA A 400 -5.84 0.16 -3.13
N ARG A 401 -6.63 0.67 -2.18
CA ARG A 401 -6.48 1.98 -1.54
C ARG A 401 -7.21 2.02 -0.21
N THR A 402 -6.72 2.82 0.72
CA THR A 402 -7.43 3.18 1.93
C THR A 402 -6.99 4.54 2.45
N SER A 403 -7.88 5.24 3.14
CA SER A 403 -7.58 6.48 3.85
C SER A 403 -8.49 6.63 5.06
N THR A 404 -7.96 7.13 6.17
CA THR A 404 -8.77 7.57 7.32
C THR A 404 -9.33 8.97 7.03
N THR A 405 -10.65 9.07 6.91
CA THR A 405 -11.36 10.32 6.61
C THR A 405 -11.53 11.18 7.85
N ASP A 406 -11.89 10.57 8.99
CA ASP A 406 -12.04 11.26 10.27
C ASP A 406 -11.76 10.29 11.43
N VAL A 407 -11.33 10.82 12.57
CA VAL A 407 -11.14 10.06 13.81
C VAL A 407 -12.13 10.56 14.85
N ILE A 408 -13.17 9.76 15.09
CA ILE A 408 -14.29 10.12 15.97
C ILE A 408 -13.90 9.90 17.44
N SER A 409 -13.19 8.80 17.73
CA SER A 409 -12.66 8.46 19.05
C SER A 409 -11.28 7.81 18.91
N ASN A 410 -10.33 8.25 19.73
CA ASN A 410 -8.97 7.69 19.76
C ASN A 410 -8.84 6.43 20.63
N GLY A 411 -9.89 6.05 21.37
CA GLY A 411 -9.86 4.97 22.34
C GLY A 411 -9.34 5.39 23.72
N MET A 412 -9.32 4.45 24.66
CA MET A 412 -9.02 4.68 26.08
C MET A 412 -7.58 4.28 26.44
N GLY A 413 -6.92 5.09 27.27
CA GLY A 413 -5.68 4.71 27.95
C GLY A 413 -4.49 4.43 27.04
N GLY A 414 -4.43 5.04 25.84
CA GLY A 414 -3.38 4.79 24.85
C GLY A 414 -3.54 3.47 24.08
N THR A 415 -4.57 2.69 24.38
CA THR A 415 -4.95 1.50 23.61
C THR A 415 -5.99 1.86 22.55
N ARG A 416 -6.21 0.97 21.56
CA ARG A 416 -7.29 1.13 20.58
C ARG A 416 -8.68 0.73 21.12
N ASN A 417 -8.83 0.49 22.42
CA ASN A 417 -10.12 0.08 22.99
C ASN A 417 -11.11 1.25 22.97
N GLY A 418 -12.25 1.09 22.30
CA GLY A 418 -13.24 2.14 22.07
C GLY A 418 -12.83 3.14 20.98
N ALA A 419 -11.81 2.84 20.17
CA ALA A 419 -11.42 3.68 19.06
C ALA A 419 -12.42 3.56 17.91
N LEU A 420 -12.84 4.70 17.35
CA LEU A 420 -13.83 4.80 16.29
C LEU A 420 -13.31 5.73 15.19
N GLN A 421 -13.24 5.24 13.97
CA GLN A 421 -12.70 5.96 12.82
C GLN A 421 -13.66 5.87 11.63
N LEU A 422 -13.74 6.93 10.85
CA LEU A 422 -14.39 6.91 9.54
C LEU A 422 -13.32 6.64 8.48
N MET A 423 -13.51 5.59 7.69
CA MET A 423 -12.55 5.12 6.70
C MET A 423 -13.16 5.06 5.29
N ASN A 424 -12.32 5.29 4.29
CA ASN A 424 -12.57 4.94 2.91
C ASN A 424 -11.64 3.79 2.52
N ALA A 425 -12.14 2.81 1.78
CA ALA A 425 -11.32 1.77 1.17
C ALA A 425 -11.82 1.41 -0.22
N ALA A 426 -10.89 0.93 -1.05
CA ALA A 426 -11.16 0.35 -2.36
C ALA A 426 -10.72 -1.11 -2.33
N LEU A 427 -11.67 -2.04 -2.36
CA LEU A 427 -11.42 -3.48 -2.30
C LEU A 427 -11.38 -4.08 -3.71
N GLN A 428 -10.42 -4.96 -3.98
CA GLN A 428 -10.16 -5.51 -5.31
C GLN A 428 -10.03 -7.03 -5.33
N VAL A 429 -10.46 -7.62 -6.45
CA VAL A 429 -10.01 -8.93 -6.94
C VAL A 429 -9.08 -8.63 -8.11
N LEU A 430 -7.96 -9.35 -8.23
CA LEU A 430 -6.94 -9.10 -9.26
C LEU A 430 -7.41 -9.58 -10.65
N SER A 431 -8.39 -8.87 -11.20
CA SER A 431 -8.94 -9.09 -12.54
C SER A 431 -9.53 -7.77 -13.06
N PRO A 432 -9.31 -7.42 -14.34
CA PRO A 432 -9.99 -6.30 -14.99
C PRO A 432 -11.51 -6.50 -15.13
N LEU A 433 -11.99 -7.74 -15.02
CA LEU A 433 -13.40 -8.12 -15.19
C LEU A 433 -14.22 -8.03 -13.88
N VAL A 434 -13.56 -7.70 -12.76
CA VAL A 434 -14.22 -7.49 -11.47
C VAL A 434 -14.03 -6.02 -11.07
N PRO A 435 -15.11 -5.22 -10.96
CA PRO A 435 -14.98 -3.82 -10.57
C PRO A 435 -14.49 -3.70 -9.13
N VAL A 436 -13.65 -2.70 -8.89
CA VAL A 436 -13.19 -2.34 -7.55
C VAL A 436 -14.38 -1.84 -6.72
N ARG A 437 -14.55 -2.39 -5.51
CA ARG A 437 -15.61 -1.99 -4.58
C ARG A 437 -15.11 -0.83 -3.73
N GLU A 438 -15.62 0.38 -3.98
CA GLU A 438 -15.36 1.53 -3.12
C GLU A 438 -16.36 1.56 -1.96
N VAL A 439 -15.86 1.59 -0.73
CA VAL A 439 -16.67 1.54 0.49
C VAL A 439 -16.26 2.65 1.46
N ASN A 440 -17.26 3.30 2.06
CA ASN A 440 -17.11 4.25 3.14
C ASN A 440 -17.74 3.66 4.39
N PHE A 441 -16.96 3.42 5.44
CA PHE A 441 -17.42 2.69 6.61
C PHE A 441 -16.83 3.24 7.90
N LEU A 442 -17.55 3.02 9.01
CA LEU A 442 -17.01 3.20 10.35
C LEU A 442 -16.22 1.95 10.74
N ARG A 443 -15.00 2.14 11.21
CA ARG A 443 -14.19 1.11 11.86
C ARG A 443 -14.20 1.34 13.37
N PHE A 444 -14.76 0.40 14.12
CA PHE A 444 -14.82 0.43 15.58
C PHE A 444 -14.04 -0.74 16.18
N CYS A 445 -13.18 -0.42 17.14
CA CYS A 445 -12.35 -1.39 17.82
C CYS A 445 -12.68 -1.42 19.31
N LYS A 446 -12.90 -2.63 19.85
CA LYS A 446 -13.22 -2.84 21.27
C LYS A 446 -12.55 -4.09 21.81
N GLN A 447 -12.05 -3.99 23.04
CA GLN A 447 -11.57 -5.15 23.78
C GLN A 447 -12.75 -5.75 24.58
N HIS A 448 -13.02 -7.03 24.35
CA HIS A 448 -14.12 -7.74 25.04
C HIS A 448 -13.65 -8.47 26.29
N ALA A 449 -12.41 -8.96 26.29
CA ALA A 449 -11.76 -9.60 27.42
C ALA A 449 -10.23 -9.44 27.29
N GLU A 450 -9.49 -9.83 28.32
CA GLU A 450 -8.03 -9.91 28.24
C GLU A 450 -7.63 -10.84 27.08
N GLY A 451 -6.79 -10.35 26.16
CA GLY A 451 -6.40 -11.08 24.95
C GLY A 451 -7.49 -11.27 23.90
N VAL A 452 -8.69 -10.68 24.04
CA VAL A 452 -9.79 -10.79 23.06
C VAL A 452 -10.21 -9.41 22.56
N TRP A 453 -10.00 -9.18 21.27
CA TRP A 453 -10.31 -7.94 20.57
C TRP A 453 -11.29 -8.18 19.43
N ALA A 454 -12.13 -7.19 19.15
CA ALA A 454 -12.98 -7.17 17.98
C ALA A 454 -12.81 -5.86 17.23
N VAL A 455 -12.72 -5.95 15.90
CA VAL A 455 -12.69 -4.82 14.98
C VAL A 455 -13.84 -5.02 14.01
N VAL A 456 -14.78 -4.07 13.99
CA VAL A 456 -15.95 -4.10 13.10
C VAL A 456 -15.94 -2.91 12.16
N ASP A 457 -16.34 -3.18 10.93
CA ASP A 457 -16.54 -2.26 9.83
C ASP A 457 -18.01 -2.28 9.43
N VAL A 458 -18.63 -1.10 9.32
CA VAL A 458 -20.04 -0.95 8.93
C VAL A 458 -20.23 0.29 8.06
N SER A 459 -20.90 0.13 6.92
CA SER A 459 -21.19 1.24 5.99
C SER A 459 -22.05 2.33 6.64
N ILE A 460 -21.85 3.59 6.23
CA ILE A 460 -22.61 4.76 6.73
C ILE A 460 -23.64 5.30 5.73
N ASP A 461 -24.04 4.48 4.77
CA ASP A 461 -24.87 4.89 3.62
C ASP A 461 -26.24 5.44 4.04
N THR A 462 -26.72 5.11 5.25
CA THR A 462 -27.99 5.59 5.82
C THR A 462 -27.91 6.97 6.47
N ILE A 463 -26.71 7.45 6.83
CA ILE A 463 -26.52 8.66 7.65
C ILE A 463 -26.18 9.87 6.77
N ARG A 464 -25.60 9.65 5.59
CA ARG A 464 -25.20 10.73 4.66
C ARG A 464 -26.22 10.90 3.52
N GLU A 465 -27.07 11.92 3.62
CA GLU A 465 -28.06 12.32 2.60
C GLU A 465 -27.46 12.97 1.32
N THR A 466 -26.29 12.52 0.83
CA THR A 466 -25.76 13.00 -0.46
C THR A 466 -26.10 12.03 -1.59
N PRO A 467 -27.06 12.37 -2.49
CA PRO A 467 -27.56 11.48 -3.55
C PRO A 467 -26.67 11.49 -4.80
N THR A 468 -25.34 11.46 -4.64
CA THR A 468 -24.42 11.43 -5.79
C THR A 468 -23.76 10.07 -5.89
N MET A 469 -24.29 9.24 -6.80
CA MET A 469 -23.97 7.83 -7.07
C MET A 469 -24.30 6.89 -5.91
N PHE A 470 -25.33 6.06 -6.09
CA PHE A 470 -25.51 4.89 -5.24
C PHE A 470 -24.21 4.08 -5.24
N PRO A 471 -23.61 3.78 -4.08
CA PRO A 471 -22.45 2.92 -4.06
C PRO A 471 -22.87 1.54 -4.55
N ASN A 472 -22.18 0.98 -5.54
CA ASN A 472 -22.45 -0.36 -6.09
C ASN A 472 -22.23 -1.50 -5.06
N CYS A 473 -21.88 -1.14 -3.82
CA CYS A 473 -21.54 -2.03 -2.72
C CYS A 473 -21.75 -1.31 -1.38
N ARG A 474 -22.33 -2.01 -0.40
CA ARG A 474 -22.40 -1.58 1.00
C ARG A 474 -21.95 -2.69 1.93
N ARG A 475 -21.18 -2.34 2.96
CA ARG A 475 -20.60 -3.27 3.92
C ARG A 475 -21.53 -3.37 5.14
N LEU A 476 -22.17 -4.51 5.32
CA LEU A 476 -22.88 -4.85 6.56
C LEU A 476 -21.84 -5.16 7.67
N PRO A 477 -22.22 -5.31 8.95
CA PRO A 477 -21.28 -5.58 10.03
C PRO A 477 -20.30 -6.71 9.67
N SER A 478 -19.06 -6.31 9.41
CA SER A 478 -17.99 -7.15 8.89
C SER A 478 -16.71 -6.85 9.64
N GLY A 479 -15.80 -7.80 9.76
CA GLY A 479 -14.54 -7.57 10.46
C GLY A 479 -14.03 -8.84 11.10
N CYS A 480 -13.32 -8.71 12.21
CA CYS A 480 -12.71 -9.87 12.85
C CYS A 480 -12.76 -9.81 14.38
N VAL A 481 -12.85 -11.01 14.96
CA VAL A 481 -12.59 -11.27 16.38
C VAL A 481 -11.24 -11.95 16.49
N VAL A 482 -10.35 -11.39 17.31
CA VAL A 482 -8.98 -11.84 17.52
C VAL A 482 -8.83 -12.29 18.96
N GLN A 483 -8.35 -13.52 19.17
CA GLN A 483 -8.14 -14.11 20.48
C GLN A 483 -6.69 -14.59 20.60
N ASP A 484 -5.97 -14.11 21.61
CA ASP A 484 -4.63 -14.59 21.94
C ASP A 484 -4.67 -16.03 22.45
N MET A 485 -3.74 -16.84 21.94
CA MET A 485 -3.60 -18.23 22.30
C MET A 485 -2.32 -18.43 23.12
N PRO A 486 -2.30 -19.41 24.06
CA PRO A 486 -1.15 -19.63 24.96
C PRO A 486 0.17 -19.96 24.25
N ASN A 487 0.12 -20.37 22.98
CA ASN A 487 1.29 -20.70 22.16
C ASN A 487 1.94 -19.46 21.50
N GLY A 488 1.46 -18.25 21.76
CA GLY A 488 1.97 -17.00 21.17
C GLY A 488 1.39 -16.66 19.79
N TYR A 489 0.40 -17.44 19.33
CA TYR A 489 -0.37 -17.15 18.12
C TYR A 489 -1.67 -16.44 18.51
N SER A 490 -2.35 -15.84 17.54
CA SER A 490 -3.74 -15.43 17.71
C SER A 490 -4.67 -16.27 16.83
N LYS A 491 -5.82 -16.65 17.37
CA LYS A 491 -6.95 -17.19 16.64
C LYS A 491 -7.77 -16.02 16.10
N VAL A 492 -7.95 -15.96 14.78
CA VAL A 492 -8.71 -14.91 14.11
C VAL A 492 -9.94 -15.54 13.48
N THR A 493 -11.12 -15.07 13.87
CA THR A 493 -12.39 -15.36 13.18
C THR A 493 -12.78 -14.13 12.39
N TRP A 494 -12.77 -14.23 11.08
CA TRP A 494 -13.15 -13.16 10.18
C TRP A 494 -14.57 -13.41 9.66
N VAL A 495 -15.39 -12.36 9.65
CA VAL A 495 -16.74 -12.37 9.07
C VAL A 495 -16.77 -11.27 8.02
N GLU A 496 -17.08 -11.65 6.79
CA GLU A 496 -17.33 -10.72 5.70
C GLU A 496 -18.81 -10.76 5.38
N HIS A 497 -19.49 -9.62 5.44
CA HIS A 497 -20.91 -9.49 5.16
C HIS A 497 -21.17 -8.22 4.32
N VAL A 498 -21.52 -8.41 3.06
CA VAL A 498 -21.57 -7.33 2.07
C VAL A 498 -22.81 -7.48 1.20
N GLU A 499 -23.37 -6.36 0.77
CA GLU A 499 -24.36 -6.32 -0.29
C GLU A 499 -23.83 -5.53 -1.48
N TYR A 500 -24.01 -6.04 -2.68
CA TYR A 500 -23.49 -5.42 -3.90
C TYR A 500 -24.40 -5.64 -5.10
N ASP A 501 -24.27 -4.77 -6.09
CA ASP A 501 -24.93 -4.93 -7.39
C ASP A 501 -24.20 -6.02 -8.21
N GLU A 502 -24.86 -7.15 -8.45
CA GLU A 502 -24.27 -8.25 -9.21
C GLU A 502 -24.18 -7.95 -10.72
N SER A 503 -25.00 -7.02 -11.22
CA SER A 503 -25.08 -6.71 -12.65
C SER A 503 -23.76 -6.19 -13.23
N VAL A 504 -22.96 -5.50 -12.40
CA VAL A 504 -21.66 -4.94 -12.79
C VAL A 504 -20.52 -5.97 -12.79
N VAL A 505 -20.73 -7.18 -12.29
CA VAL A 505 -19.72 -8.25 -12.28
C VAL A 505 -19.82 -9.06 -13.56
N HIS A 506 -18.68 -9.28 -14.22
CA HIS A 506 -18.63 -10.08 -15.44
C HIS A 506 -19.07 -11.54 -15.20
N GLN A 507 -19.77 -12.16 -16.16
CA GLN A 507 -20.33 -13.51 -16.03
C GLN A 507 -19.27 -14.60 -15.73
N LEU A 508 -18.02 -14.33 -16.10
CA LEU A 508 -16.89 -15.21 -15.79
C LEU A 508 -16.59 -15.30 -14.29
N TYR A 509 -16.71 -14.19 -13.56
CA TYR A 509 -16.37 -14.08 -12.14
C TYR A 509 -17.59 -14.11 -11.22
N ARG A 510 -18.82 -13.99 -11.74
CA ARG A 510 -20.04 -14.04 -10.91
C ARG A 510 -20.08 -15.24 -9.96
N PRO A 511 -19.85 -16.50 -10.39
CA PRO A 511 -19.86 -17.66 -9.47
C PRO A 511 -18.80 -17.56 -8.37
N LEU A 512 -17.64 -16.96 -8.68
CA LEU A 512 -16.57 -16.77 -7.71
C LEU A 512 -16.95 -15.74 -6.64
N VAL A 513 -17.52 -14.62 -7.07
CA VAL A 513 -17.89 -13.50 -6.20
C VAL A 513 -19.12 -13.86 -5.35
N SER A 514 -20.17 -14.42 -5.95
CA SER A 514 -21.40 -14.78 -5.23
C SER A 514 -21.18 -15.90 -4.20
N ALA A 515 -20.18 -16.75 -4.41
CA ALA A 515 -19.78 -17.80 -3.47
C ALA A 515 -18.89 -17.30 -2.31
N GLY A 516 -18.56 -16.01 -2.25
CA GLY A 516 -17.72 -15.48 -1.18
C GLY A 516 -16.23 -15.77 -1.33
N MET A 517 -15.74 -16.22 -2.49
CA MET A 517 -14.29 -16.51 -2.65
C MET A 517 -13.49 -15.31 -3.15
N GLY A 518 -14.16 -14.32 -3.75
CA GLY A 518 -13.49 -13.10 -4.25
C GLY A 518 -13.17 -12.12 -3.14
N PHE A 519 -14.13 -11.80 -2.28
CA PHE A 519 -14.00 -10.80 -1.22
C PHE A 519 -14.21 -11.37 0.20
N GLY A 520 -14.57 -12.65 0.32
CA GLY A 520 -14.95 -13.25 1.59
C GLY A 520 -13.81 -13.54 2.57
N ALA A 521 -14.21 -14.01 3.75
CA ALA A 521 -13.39 -14.19 4.94
C ALA A 521 -12.16 -15.09 4.71
N GLN A 522 -12.30 -16.15 3.90
CA GLN A 522 -11.20 -17.07 3.59
C GLN A 522 -9.99 -16.34 2.99
N ARG A 523 -10.23 -15.37 2.11
CA ARG A 523 -9.17 -14.61 1.46
C ARG A 523 -8.43 -13.69 2.43
N TRP A 524 -9.15 -13.07 3.37
CA TRP A 524 -8.57 -12.26 4.43
C TRP A 524 -7.68 -13.10 5.35
N VAL A 525 -8.20 -14.22 5.86
CA VAL A 525 -7.45 -15.11 6.77
C VAL A 525 -6.23 -15.71 6.08
N ALA A 526 -6.38 -16.24 4.86
CA ALA A 526 -5.28 -16.83 4.10
C ALA A 526 -4.17 -15.82 3.78
N THR A 527 -4.55 -14.60 3.38
CA THR A 527 -3.57 -13.52 3.13
C THR A 527 -2.84 -13.13 4.40
N LEU A 528 -3.56 -13.01 5.53
CA LEU A 528 -2.98 -12.65 6.82
C LEU A 528 -1.97 -13.70 7.29
N GLN A 529 -2.32 -14.99 7.22
CA GLN A 529 -1.42 -16.09 7.57
C GLN A 529 -0.12 -16.02 6.77
N ARG A 530 -0.24 -15.91 5.44
CA ARG A 530 0.89 -15.83 4.53
C ARG A 530 1.78 -14.62 4.78
N GLN A 531 1.20 -13.46 5.06
CA GLN A 531 1.97 -12.24 5.33
C GLN A 531 2.66 -12.29 6.71
N CYS A 532 2.00 -12.84 7.73
CA CYS A 532 2.64 -13.07 9.04
C CYS A 532 3.84 -14.03 8.93
N GLU A 533 3.73 -15.11 8.14
CA GLU A 533 4.85 -16.02 7.87
C GLU A 533 6.02 -15.30 7.18
N CYS A 534 5.72 -14.51 6.14
CA CYS A 534 6.73 -13.73 5.41
C CYS A 534 7.44 -12.73 6.34
N LEU A 535 6.68 -12.00 7.17
CA LEU A 535 7.21 -11.06 8.15
C LEU A 535 8.06 -11.75 9.22
N ALA A 536 7.65 -12.93 9.71
CA ALA A 536 8.43 -13.71 10.65
C ALA A 536 9.79 -14.10 10.08
N ILE A 537 9.84 -14.49 8.79
CA ILE A 537 11.10 -14.79 8.08
C ILE A 537 11.95 -13.53 7.93
N LEU A 538 11.36 -12.39 7.54
CA LEU A 538 12.04 -11.09 7.42
C LEU A 538 12.68 -10.60 8.73
N MET A 539 12.04 -10.90 9.86
CA MET A 539 12.49 -10.54 11.20
C MET A 539 13.48 -11.57 11.78
N SER A 540 13.49 -12.80 11.26
CA SER A 540 14.43 -13.82 11.70
C SER A 540 15.88 -13.47 11.30
N SER A 541 16.81 -13.62 12.25
CA SER A 541 18.25 -13.37 12.01
C SER A 541 19.01 -14.63 11.58
N THR A 542 18.35 -15.79 11.62
CA THR A 542 18.93 -17.10 11.31
C THR A 542 18.64 -17.48 9.87
N ALA A 543 19.66 -17.49 9.01
CA ALA A 543 19.53 -18.04 7.67
C ALA A 543 19.28 -19.56 7.74
N PRO A 544 18.32 -20.12 6.98
CA PRO A 544 18.21 -21.56 6.85
C PRO A 544 19.53 -22.13 6.31
N ALA A 545 20.03 -23.18 6.95
CA ALA A 545 21.37 -23.76 6.73
C ALA A 545 21.58 -24.43 5.35
N ARG A 546 20.60 -24.31 4.44
CA ARG A 546 20.64 -24.83 3.07
C ARG A 546 20.17 -23.72 2.14
N GLU A 547 21.07 -22.88 1.64
CA GLU A 547 20.93 -22.19 0.35
C GLU A 547 22.15 -21.33 0.03
N HIS A 548 22.48 -21.29 -1.26
CA HIS A 548 23.69 -20.75 -1.89
C HIS A 548 24.33 -19.53 -1.20
N THR A 549 25.65 -19.61 -1.01
CA THR A 549 26.56 -18.65 -0.35
C THR A 549 26.66 -17.27 -1.01
N ALA A 550 25.78 -16.92 -1.95
CA ALA A 550 25.87 -15.69 -2.75
C ALA A 550 25.11 -14.49 -2.17
N ILE A 551 24.16 -14.69 -1.22
CA ILE A 551 23.32 -13.61 -0.68
C ILE A 551 23.63 -13.37 0.80
N THR A 552 23.90 -12.11 1.17
CA THR A 552 24.14 -11.74 2.57
C THR A 552 22.83 -11.76 3.37
N ALA A 553 22.88 -11.85 4.69
CA ALA A 553 21.67 -11.78 5.52
C ALA A 553 20.90 -10.47 5.32
N GLY A 554 21.62 -9.34 5.18
CA GLY A 554 21.04 -8.06 4.79
C GLY A 554 20.43 -8.10 3.38
N GLY A 555 21.10 -8.79 2.45
CA GLY A 555 20.62 -8.97 1.08
C GLY A 555 19.33 -9.75 0.96
N ARG A 556 19.13 -10.79 1.77
CA ARG A 556 17.84 -11.52 1.82
C ARG A 556 16.69 -10.58 2.16
N ARG A 557 16.89 -9.69 3.14
CA ARG A 557 15.88 -8.68 3.52
C ARG A 557 15.61 -7.68 2.40
N SER A 558 16.66 -7.16 1.76
CA SER A 558 16.51 -6.24 0.63
C SER A 558 15.83 -6.89 -0.58
N MET A 559 16.12 -8.17 -0.86
CA MET A 559 15.46 -8.95 -1.91
C MET A 559 13.97 -9.15 -1.64
N LEU A 560 13.61 -9.51 -0.40
CA LEU A 560 12.21 -9.69 -0.01
C LEU A 560 11.43 -8.36 -0.07
N LYS A 561 12.03 -7.24 0.35
CA LYS A 561 11.43 -5.90 0.19
C LYS A 561 11.25 -5.53 -1.29
N LEU A 562 12.23 -5.85 -2.13
CA LEU A 562 12.16 -5.61 -3.57
C LEU A 562 11.01 -6.41 -4.21
N ALA A 563 10.88 -7.69 -3.85
CA ALA A 563 9.80 -8.56 -4.30
C ALA A 563 8.43 -8.04 -3.83
N GLN A 564 8.27 -7.72 -2.54
CA GLN A 564 7.02 -7.16 -2.01
C GLN A 564 6.58 -5.91 -2.77
N ARG A 565 7.53 -5.00 -3.08
CA ARG A 565 7.24 -3.82 -3.90
C ARG A 565 6.85 -4.17 -5.34
N MET A 566 7.52 -5.14 -5.96
CA MET A 566 7.17 -5.66 -7.28
C MET A 566 5.71 -6.16 -7.31
N THR A 567 5.33 -6.95 -6.32
CA THR A 567 3.96 -7.48 -6.17
C THR A 567 2.93 -6.38 -5.91
N ASN A 568 3.24 -5.39 -5.08
CA ASN A 568 2.37 -4.24 -4.84
C ASN A 568 2.13 -3.44 -6.14
N ASN A 569 3.20 -3.19 -6.91
CA ASN A 569 3.12 -2.50 -8.19
C ASN A 569 2.31 -3.29 -9.22
N PHE A 570 2.45 -4.63 -9.24
CA PHE A 570 1.64 -5.51 -10.07
C PHE A 570 0.15 -5.35 -9.74
N CYS A 571 -0.21 -5.50 -8.46
CA CYS A 571 -1.60 -5.37 -8.00
C CYS A 571 -2.20 -4.00 -8.38
N ALA A 572 -1.44 -2.92 -8.18
CA ALA A 572 -1.87 -1.57 -8.53
C ALA A 572 -2.08 -1.38 -10.05
N GLY A 573 -1.29 -2.07 -10.88
CA GLY A 573 -1.39 -2.00 -12.34
C GLY A 573 -2.47 -2.87 -12.95
N VAL A 574 -3.00 -3.89 -12.25
CA VAL A 574 -4.13 -4.71 -12.73
C VAL A 574 -5.46 -3.95 -12.57
N CYS A 575 -5.71 -3.38 -11.38
CA CYS A 575 -7.04 -2.88 -11.02
C CYS A 575 -7.19 -1.35 -11.10
N ALA A 576 -6.27 -0.63 -11.74
CA ALA A 576 -6.31 0.84 -11.86
C ALA A 576 -6.28 1.59 -10.51
N SER A 577 -5.52 1.11 -9.52
CA SER A 577 -5.47 1.75 -8.20
C SER A 577 -5.06 3.22 -8.32
N SER A 578 -5.73 4.13 -7.61
CA SER A 578 -5.41 5.56 -7.66
C SER A 578 -4.09 5.94 -6.95
N VAL A 579 -3.36 4.97 -6.37
CA VAL A 579 -1.97 5.17 -5.93
C VAL A 579 -1.13 5.70 -7.10
N HIS A 580 -1.41 5.19 -8.29
CA HIS A 580 -0.88 5.72 -9.53
C HIS A 580 -2.03 6.30 -10.35
N LYS A 581 -1.85 7.49 -10.94
CA LYS A 581 -2.89 8.12 -11.77
C LYS A 581 -2.99 7.42 -13.13
N TRP A 582 -3.58 6.22 -13.14
CA TRP A 582 -3.85 5.43 -14.34
C TRP A 582 -4.98 6.06 -15.15
N ASN A 583 -4.76 6.19 -16.45
CA ASN A 583 -5.79 6.60 -17.39
C ASN A 583 -6.17 5.37 -18.22
N LYS A 584 -7.42 4.91 -18.06
CA LYS A 584 -7.99 3.82 -18.88
C LYS A 584 -8.12 4.31 -20.32
N LEU A 585 -7.52 3.58 -21.25
CA LEU A 585 -7.69 3.83 -22.67
C LEU A 585 -8.94 3.09 -23.14
N ARG A 586 -9.82 3.81 -23.85
CA ARG A 586 -10.88 3.19 -24.65
C ARG A 586 -10.43 3.31 -26.09
N THR A 587 -10.11 2.18 -26.69
CA THR A 587 -9.69 2.11 -28.10
C THR A 587 -10.67 1.19 -28.81
N GLU A 588 -11.21 1.61 -29.95
CA GLU A 588 -12.25 0.88 -30.69
C GLU A 588 -11.78 -0.50 -31.22
N ASN A 589 -10.47 -0.76 -31.22
CA ASN A 589 -9.82 -1.99 -31.73
C ASN A 589 -9.37 -2.99 -30.64
N VAL A 590 -9.65 -2.72 -29.36
CA VAL A 590 -9.25 -3.62 -28.26
C VAL A 590 -10.49 -4.38 -27.79
N ASP A 591 -10.36 -5.70 -27.63
CA ASP A 591 -11.43 -6.57 -27.11
C ASP A 591 -11.95 -6.04 -25.77
N ASP A 592 -13.26 -6.09 -25.54
CA ASP A 592 -13.91 -5.51 -24.36
C ASP A 592 -13.37 -6.15 -23.05
N ASP A 593 -12.81 -7.36 -23.15
CA ASP A 593 -12.23 -8.14 -22.06
C ASP A 593 -10.75 -7.80 -21.74
N VAL A 594 -10.13 -6.89 -22.49
CA VAL A 594 -8.76 -6.43 -22.27
C VAL A 594 -8.75 -5.00 -21.74
N GLN A 595 -8.18 -4.80 -20.55
CA GLN A 595 -8.00 -3.48 -19.97
C GLN A 595 -6.60 -2.95 -20.27
N VAL A 596 -6.52 -1.82 -20.98
CA VAL A 596 -5.26 -1.09 -21.19
C VAL A 596 -5.29 0.26 -20.46
N MET A 597 -4.23 0.54 -19.72
CA MET A 597 -4.07 1.75 -18.92
C MET A 597 -2.70 2.36 -19.12
N THR A 598 -2.62 3.68 -19.01
CA THR A 598 -1.34 4.39 -19.08
C THR A 598 -1.16 5.33 -17.91
N ARG A 599 0.09 5.47 -17.48
CA ARG A 599 0.50 6.47 -16.50
C ARG A 599 1.83 7.09 -16.89
N LYS A 600 2.04 8.32 -16.42
CA LYS A 600 3.31 9.02 -16.55
C LYS A 600 4.07 8.85 -15.24
N SER A 601 5.26 8.29 -15.30
CA SER A 601 6.20 8.21 -14.19
C SER A 601 7.26 9.29 -14.39
N VAL A 602 7.21 10.32 -13.56
CA VAL A 602 8.16 11.42 -13.50
C VAL A 602 8.49 11.55 -12.02
N ASP A 603 9.70 11.14 -11.64
CA ASP A 603 10.23 11.23 -10.27
C ASP A 603 9.80 10.13 -9.26
N ASP A 604 9.22 9.00 -9.72
CA ASP A 604 8.93 7.86 -8.83
C ASP A 604 10.21 7.01 -8.56
N PRO A 605 10.70 6.91 -7.32
CA PRO A 605 11.87 6.10 -7.00
C PRO A 605 11.61 4.60 -7.28
N GLY A 606 12.48 3.98 -8.08
CA GLY A 606 12.38 2.56 -8.41
C GLY A 606 11.43 2.23 -9.55
N GLU A 607 11.12 3.21 -10.39
CA GLU A 607 10.48 3.00 -11.67
C GLU A 607 11.23 3.72 -12.79
N PRO A 608 11.18 3.20 -14.03
CA PRO A 608 11.81 3.88 -15.14
C PRO A 608 11.03 5.16 -15.49
N PRO A 609 11.70 6.32 -15.63
CA PRO A 609 11.03 7.56 -16.01
C PRO A 609 10.46 7.44 -17.43
N GLY A 610 9.24 7.91 -17.62
CA GLY A 610 8.56 7.87 -18.91
C GLY A 610 7.07 7.54 -18.83
N ILE A 611 6.56 6.92 -19.89
CA ILE A 611 5.16 6.48 -20.00
C ILE A 611 5.11 4.97 -19.82
N VAL A 612 4.47 4.53 -18.74
CA VAL A 612 4.24 3.13 -18.43
C VAL A 612 2.83 2.75 -18.87
N LEU A 613 2.73 1.66 -19.63
CA LEU A 613 1.47 1.06 -20.04
C LEU A 613 1.27 -0.24 -19.27
N SER A 614 0.11 -0.39 -18.65
CA SER A 614 -0.33 -1.65 -18.03
C SER A 614 -1.47 -2.20 -18.84
N ALA A 615 -1.35 -3.46 -19.26
CA ALA A 615 -2.43 -4.16 -19.93
C ALA A 615 -2.73 -5.46 -19.19
N ALA A 616 -4.01 -5.76 -19.01
CA ALA A 616 -4.48 -6.92 -18.27
C ALA A 616 -5.71 -7.56 -18.95
N THR A 617 -5.82 -8.87 -18.88
CA THR A 617 -7.01 -9.63 -19.33
C THR A 617 -7.24 -10.84 -18.41
N SER A 618 -8.45 -11.39 -18.43
CA SER A 618 -8.78 -12.61 -17.67
C SER A 618 -9.45 -13.66 -18.56
N VAL A 619 -9.07 -14.91 -18.39
CA VAL A 619 -9.60 -16.06 -19.13
C VAL A 619 -9.89 -17.24 -18.20
N TRP A 620 -10.82 -18.11 -18.58
CA TRP A 620 -11.02 -19.39 -17.91
C TRP A 620 -10.27 -20.51 -18.63
N LEU A 621 -9.70 -21.43 -17.86
CA LEU A 621 -8.98 -22.61 -18.34
C LEU A 621 -9.52 -23.88 -17.65
N PRO A 622 -9.69 -25.01 -18.39
CA PRO A 622 -10.18 -26.28 -17.85
C PRO A 622 -9.07 -27.05 -17.10
N VAL A 623 -8.30 -26.36 -16.27
CA VAL A 623 -7.16 -26.90 -15.52
C VAL A 623 -7.27 -26.44 -14.07
N SER A 624 -6.91 -27.31 -13.14
CA SER A 624 -6.94 -26.96 -11.72
C SER A 624 -5.98 -25.79 -11.41
N PRO A 625 -6.32 -24.89 -10.46
CA PRO A 625 -5.47 -23.79 -10.06
C PRO A 625 -4.03 -24.22 -9.70
N GLN A 626 -3.89 -25.35 -8.99
CA GLN A 626 -2.60 -25.90 -8.60
C GLN A 626 -1.73 -26.26 -9.81
N ARG A 627 -2.29 -27.00 -10.78
CA ARG A 627 -1.54 -27.43 -11.97
C ARG A 627 -1.11 -26.24 -12.81
N LEU A 628 -1.97 -25.22 -12.95
CA LEU A 628 -1.64 -23.99 -13.66
C LEU A 628 -0.53 -23.19 -12.94
N PHE A 629 -0.59 -23.12 -11.61
CA PHE A 629 0.43 -22.46 -10.80
C PHE A 629 1.79 -23.16 -10.89
N ASP A 630 1.80 -24.50 -10.81
CA ASP A 630 3.01 -25.32 -10.97
C ASP A 630 3.64 -25.12 -12.35
N PHE A 631 2.83 -25.10 -13.41
CA PHE A 631 3.28 -24.83 -14.77
C PHE A 631 3.90 -23.44 -14.93
N LEU A 632 3.26 -22.39 -14.41
CA LEU A 632 3.72 -21.01 -14.59
C LEU A 632 4.95 -20.66 -13.76
N ARG A 633 5.21 -21.37 -12.66
CA ARG A 633 6.43 -21.14 -11.86
C ARG A 633 7.64 -21.94 -12.31
N ASP A 634 7.45 -23.02 -13.09
CA ASP A 634 8.51 -23.92 -13.49
C ASP A 634 9.52 -23.22 -14.41
N GLU A 635 10.78 -23.15 -13.98
CA GLU A 635 11.89 -22.53 -14.69
C GLU A 635 12.19 -23.18 -16.05
N ARG A 636 11.85 -24.47 -16.22
CA ARG A 636 12.13 -25.26 -17.42
C ARG A 636 11.06 -25.08 -18.49
N LEU A 637 9.81 -24.89 -18.05
CA LEU A 637 8.65 -24.73 -18.94
C LEU A 637 8.38 -23.26 -19.28
N ARG A 638 9.11 -22.32 -18.68
CA ARG A 638 8.96 -20.89 -18.92
C ARG A 638 9.06 -20.50 -20.41
N SER A 639 9.94 -21.15 -21.17
CA SER A 639 10.10 -20.90 -22.61
C SER A 639 8.85 -21.20 -23.44
N GLU A 640 7.93 -22.03 -22.92
CA GLU A 640 6.70 -22.39 -23.61
C GLU A 640 5.71 -21.21 -23.67
N TRP A 641 5.72 -20.33 -22.67
CA TRP A 641 4.78 -19.21 -22.58
C TRP A 641 5.43 -17.83 -22.59
N ASP A 642 6.65 -17.67 -22.04
CA ASP A 642 7.32 -16.38 -21.92
C ASP A 642 7.98 -15.97 -23.24
N ILE A 643 7.31 -15.10 -23.99
CA ILE A 643 7.80 -14.56 -25.26
C ILE A 643 9.12 -13.78 -25.07
N LEU A 644 9.36 -13.22 -23.87
CA LEU A 644 10.54 -12.39 -23.59
C LEU A 644 11.77 -13.24 -23.21
N SER A 645 11.61 -14.55 -23.02
CA SER A 645 12.67 -15.46 -22.55
C SER A 645 13.68 -15.91 -23.62
N ASN A 646 13.54 -15.46 -24.88
CA ASN A 646 14.36 -15.91 -26.03
C ASN A 646 14.40 -17.45 -26.22
N GLY A 647 13.46 -18.20 -25.64
CA GLY A 647 13.27 -19.63 -25.90
C GLY A 647 14.27 -20.59 -25.22
N GLY A 648 15.18 -20.10 -24.37
CA GLY A 648 16.12 -20.94 -23.62
C GLY A 648 15.60 -21.32 -22.23
N PRO A 649 16.05 -22.45 -21.65
CA PRO A 649 15.72 -22.78 -20.26
C PRO A 649 16.30 -21.73 -19.30
N MET A 650 15.58 -21.46 -18.21
CA MET A 650 16.09 -20.59 -17.15
C MET A 650 16.90 -21.39 -16.13
N GLN A 651 17.87 -20.72 -15.52
CA GLN A 651 18.61 -21.23 -14.37
C GLN A 651 18.29 -20.38 -13.14
N GLU A 652 17.79 -21.02 -12.08
CA GLU A 652 17.70 -20.38 -10.76
C GLU A 652 19.09 -20.13 -10.16
N MET A 653 19.38 -18.85 -9.89
CA MET A 653 20.62 -18.39 -9.26
C MET A 653 20.49 -18.26 -7.74
N ALA A 654 19.28 -17.97 -7.27
CA ALA A 654 18.98 -17.80 -5.87
C ALA A 654 17.52 -18.10 -5.60
N HIS A 655 17.26 -18.61 -4.41
CA HIS A 655 15.95 -18.95 -3.89
C HIS A 655 15.84 -18.45 -2.45
N ILE A 656 14.69 -17.89 -2.09
CA ILE A 656 14.36 -17.47 -0.74
C ILE A 656 12.92 -17.93 -0.46
N ALA A 657 12.75 -18.89 0.46
CA ALA A 657 11.43 -19.27 0.94
C ALA A 657 10.77 -18.14 1.76
N LYS A 658 9.45 -17.93 1.56
CA LYS A 658 8.61 -16.93 2.24
C LYS A 658 7.58 -17.53 3.20
N GLY A 659 7.53 -18.84 3.34
CA GLY A 659 6.59 -19.51 4.22
C GLY A 659 6.88 -21.01 4.30
N GLN A 660 5.95 -21.76 4.90
CA GLN A 660 6.07 -23.22 4.99
C GLN A 660 5.81 -23.92 3.66
N ASP A 661 4.94 -23.36 2.83
CA ASP A 661 4.65 -23.88 1.49
C ASP A 661 5.81 -23.57 0.53
N HIS A 662 6.30 -24.61 -0.15
CA HIS A 662 7.34 -24.50 -1.17
C HIS A 662 6.94 -23.61 -2.37
N GLY A 663 5.66 -23.34 -2.57
CA GLY A 663 5.18 -22.37 -3.55
C GLY A 663 5.20 -20.91 -3.13
N ASN A 664 5.56 -20.61 -1.89
CA ASN A 664 5.76 -19.25 -1.44
C ASN A 664 7.26 -18.94 -1.44
N CYS A 665 7.80 -18.40 -2.54
CA CYS A 665 9.22 -18.07 -2.63
C CYS A 665 9.53 -16.83 -3.49
N VAL A 666 10.77 -16.35 -3.36
CA VAL A 666 11.40 -15.39 -4.27
C VAL A 666 12.58 -16.06 -4.93
N SER A 667 12.56 -16.13 -6.26
CA SER A 667 13.60 -16.72 -7.08
C SER A 667 14.24 -15.68 -7.98
N LEU A 668 15.55 -15.81 -8.21
CA LEU A 668 16.29 -15.00 -9.16
C LEU A 668 16.73 -15.89 -10.32
N LEU A 669 16.17 -15.67 -11.50
CA LEU A 669 16.38 -16.50 -12.68
C LEU A 669 17.31 -15.81 -13.67
N ARG A 670 18.13 -16.60 -14.35
CA ARG A 670 18.99 -16.18 -15.46
C ARG A 670 18.67 -16.99 -16.70
N ALA A 671 18.55 -16.31 -17.84
CA ALA A 671 18.42 -16.98 -19.13
C ALA A 671 19.71 -17.76 -19.46
N SER A 672 19.57 -19.05 -19.75
CA SER A 672 20.67 -19.87 -20.26
C SER A 672 20.87 -19.58 -21.76
N ALA A 673 21.45 -18.41 -22.08
CA ALA A 673 21.83 -18.10 -23.45
C ALA A 673 23.08 -18.89 -23.84
N MET A 674 23.12 -19.45 -25.05
CA MET A 674 24.29 -20.14 -25.63
C MET A 674 25.55 -19.26 -25.70
N ASN A 675 25.40 -17.93 -25.51
CA ASN A 675 26.49 -16.97 -25.41
C ASN A 675 26.43 -16.29 -24.03
N SER A 676 27.29 -16.73 -23.11
CA SER A 676 27.38 -16.28 -21.71
C SER A 676 27.73 -14.79 -21.50
N SER A 677 27.87 -14.00 -22.57
CA SER A 677 28.29 -12.60 -22.55
C SER A 677 27.19 -11.59 -22.92
N GLN A 678 25.97 -12.00 -23.27
CA GLN A 678 24.96 -11.10 -23.86
C GLN A 678 23.66 -10.89 -23.06
N SER A 679 23.37 -11.63 -21.98
CA SER A 679 22.19 -11.34 -21.14
C SER A 679 22.56 -10.37 -20.01
N SER A 680 22.30 -9.07 -20.21
CA SER A 680 22.55 -8.02 -19.21
C SER A 680 21.50 -7.96 -18.08
N MET A 681 20.48 -8.83 -18.12
CA MET A 681 19.32 -8.80 -17.22
C MET A 681 19.08 -10.16 -16.54
N LEU A 682 18.58 -10.10 -15.32
CA LEU A 682 18.04 -11.22 -14.54
C LEU A 682 16.53 -11.07 -14.42
N ILE A 683 15.83 -12.14 -14.09
CA ILE A 683 14.40 -12.10 -13.80
C ILE A 683 14.22 -12.33 -12.30
N LEU A 684 13.72 -11.32 -11.59
CA LEU A 684 13.23 -11.50 -10.23
C LEU A 684 11.82 -12.05 -10.32
N GLN A 685 11.54 -13.18 -9.66
CA GLN A 685 10.23 -13.81 -9.62
C GLN A 685 9.78 -13.98 -8.17
N GLU A 686 8.58 -13.53 -7.88
CA GLU A 686 7.87 -13.80 -6.64
C GLU A 686 6.68 -14.72 -6.94
N THR A 687 6.58 -15.81 -6.18
CA THR A 687 5.44 -16.71 -6.23
C THR A 687 4.73 -16.71 -4.88
N CYS A 688 3.40 -16.79 -4.93
CA CYS A 688 2.65 -17.12 -3.74
C CYS A 688 1.43 -18.00 -4.03
N ILE A 689 1.11 -18.87 -3.08
CA ILE A 689 -0.07 -19.72 -3.09
C ILE A 689 -0.64 -19.80 -1.68
N ASP A 690 -1.97 -19.75 -1.60
CA ASP A 690 -2.74 -19.94 -0.38
C ASP A 690 -4.12 -20.52 -0.73
N ALA A 691 -4.99 -20.70 0.27
CA ALA A 691 -6.31 -21.31 0.09
C ALA A 691 -7.25 -20.50 -0.82
N ALA A 692 -7.01 -19.19 -1.02
CA ALA A 692 -7.85 -18.33 -1.84
C ALA A 692 -7.37 -18.22 -3.30
N GLY A 693 -6.10 -18.50 -3.57
CA GLY A 693 -5.55 -18.50 -4.92
C GLY A 693 -4.03 -18.46 -4.96
N SER A 694 -3.50 -18.12 -6.13
CA SER A 694 -2.05 -18.00 -6.32
C SER A 694 -1.68 -16.84 -7.24
N LEU A 695 -0.42 -16.43 -7.14
CA LEU A 695 0.18 -15.33 -7.88
C LEU A 695 1.59 -15.71 -8.33
N VAL A 696 1.93 -15.35 -9.56
CA VAL A 696 3.30 -15.44 -10.08
C VAL A 696 3.63 -14.07 -10.69
N VAL A 697 4.43 -13.27 -9.99
CA VAL A 697 4.85 -11.94 -10.44
C VAL A 697 6.33 -11.96 -10.75
N TYR A 698 6.74 -11.36 -11.85
CA TYR A 698 8.14 -11.26 -12.21
C TYR A 698 8.47 -9.93 -12.88
N ALA A 699 9.72 -9.52 -12.80
CA ALA A 699 10.24 -8.34 -13.49
C ALA A 699 11.69 -8.56 -13.92
N PRO A 700 12.10 -8.01 -15.09
CA PRO A 700 13.50 -7.94 -15.45
C PRO A 700 14.23 -6.93 -14.55
N VAL A 701 15.41 -7.30 -14.07
CA VAL A 701 16.27 -6.48 -13.20
C VAL A 701 17.70 -6.49 -13.75
N ASP A 702 18.38 -5.35 -13.69
CA ASP A 702 19.78 -5.27 -14.11
C ASP A 702 20.72 -5.96 -13.12
N ILE A 703 21.75 -6.63 -13.64
CA ILE A 703 22.73 -7.37 -12.83
C ILE A 703 23.41 -6.46 -11.78
N PRO A 704 23.88 -5.23 -12.10
CA PRO A 704 24.51 -4.35 -11.13
C PRO A 704 23.60 -3.99 -9.95
N ALA A 705 22.35 -3.58 -10.20
CA ALA A 705 21.38 -3.26 -9.14
C ALA A 705 21.08 -4.50 -8.29
N MET A 706 20.91 -5.66 -8.92
CA MET A 706 20.67 -6.90 -8.19
C MET A 706 21.85 -7.27 -7.30
N HIS A 707 23.10 -7.08 -7.75
CA HIS A 707 24.28 -7.29 -6.92
C HIS A 707 24.31 -6.36 -5.70
N VAL A 708 23.89 -5.09 -5.84
CA VAL A 708 23.76 -4.17 -4.70
C VAL A 708 22.70 -4.67 -3.72
N VAL A 709 21.53 -5.10 -4.21
CA VAL A 709 20.44 -5.62 -3.39
C VAL A 709 20.85 -6.92 -2.68
N MET A 710 21.51 -7.87 -3.35
CA MET A 710 21.99 -9.13 -2.76
C MET A 710 23.05 -8.93 -1.68
N ASN A 711 23.71 -7.77 -1.66
CA ASN A 711 24.67 -7.39 -0.62
C ASN A 711 24.03 -6.57 0.52
N GLY A 712 22.72 -6.32 0.48
CA GLY A 712 21.99 -5.57 1.52
C GLY A 712 21.87 -4.08 1.24
N GLY A 713 22.13 -3.64 0.01
CA GLY A 713 21.85 -2.27 -0.42
C GLY A 713 20.35 -1.96 -0.45
N ASP A 714 20.03 -0.67 -0.63
CA ASP A 714 18.66 -0.19 -0.69
C ASP A 714 17.96 -0.62 -1.98
N SER A 715 16.83 -1.30 -1.85
CA SER A 715 15.99 -1.74 -2.96
C SER A 715 15.10 -0.64 -3.51
N ALA A 716 14.93 0.50 -2.81
CA ALA A 716 13.97 1.55 -3.17
C ALA A 716 14.23 2.21 -4.53
N TYR A 717 15.45 2.12 -5.08
CA TYR A 717 15.81 2.76 -6.35
C TYR A 717 15.92 1.80 -7.53
N VAL A 718 15.70 0.50 -7.31
CA VAL A 718 15.75 -0.49 -8.40
C VAL A 718 14.53 -0.31 -9.29
N ALA A 719 14.74 -0.02 -10.57
CA ALA A 719 13.65 0.17 -11.53
C ALA A 719 12.95 -1.16 -11.83
N LEU A 720 11.64 -1.24 -11.58
CA LEU A 720 10.84 -2.44 -11.85
C LEU A 720 9.61 -2.13 -12.70
N LEU A 721 9.30 -3.05 -13.61
CA LEU A 721 8.02 -3.10 -14.33
C LEU A 721 7.49 -4.53 -14.23
N PRO A 722 6.60 -4.79 -13.27
CA PRO A 722 6.14 -6.14 -13.00
C PRO A 722 5.16 -6.63 -14.07
N SER A 723 5.31 -7.89 -14.42
CA SER A 723 4.36 -8.66 -15.22
C SER A 723 4.05 -9.95 -14.49
N GLY A 724 2.94 -10.61 -14.79
CA GLY A 724 2.57 -11.79 -14.02
C GLY A 724 1.15 -12.28 -14.21
N PHE A 725 0.81 -13.19 -13.31
CA PHE A 725 -0.38 -14.01 -13.35
C PHE A 725 -1.06 -14.04 -12.00
N SER A 726 -2.39 -13.88 -11.98
CA SER A 726 -3.23 -14.20 -10.82
C SER A 726 -4.14 -15.36 -11.18
N ILE A 727 -4.17 -16.38 -10.33
CA ILE A 727 -4.91 -17.62 -10.55
C ILE A 727 -5.86 -17.82 -9.38
N VAL A 728 -7.14 -17.93 -9.68
CA VAL A 728 -8.19 -18.18 -8.69
C VAL A 728 -9.09 -19.32 -9.16
N PRO A 729 -9.73 -20.08 -8.24
CA PRO A 729 -10.66 -21.14 -8.62
C PRO A 729 -11.87 -20.60 -9.39
N ASP A 730 -12.47 -21.39 -10.28
CA ASP A 730 -13.65 -20.97 -11.06
C ASP A 730 -14.97 -20.90 -10.27
N GLY A 731 -14.98 -21.50 -9.08
CA GLY A 731 -16.02 -21.40 -8.07
C GLY A 731 -16.97 -22.60 -7.98
N PRO A 732 -17.95 -22.59 -7.05
CA PRO A 732 -18.89 -23.69 -6.92
C PRO A 732 -19.81 -23.71 -8.13
N GLY A 733 -19.63 -24.70 -8.98
CA GLY A 733 -20.37 -24.84 -10.24
C GLY A 733 -19.47 -25.35 -11.35
N SER A 734 -19.69 -26.60 -11.75
CA SER A 734 -18.91 -27.28 -12.79
C SER A 734 -19.04 -26.62 -14.17
N ARG A 735 -18.01 -25.89 -14.60
CA ARG A 735 -17.78 -25.58 -16.04
C ARG A 735 -16.91 -26.62 -16.75
N GLY A 736 -16.28 -27.54 -16.01
CA GLY A 736 -15.41 -28.57 -16.58
C GLY A 736 -16.14 -29.72 -17.28
N PRO A 737 -15.49 -30.39 -18.25
CA PRO A 737 -15.99 -31.64 -18.82
C PRO A 737 -16.09 -32.75 -17.74
N PRO A 738 -17.01 -33.72 -17.91
CA PRO A 738 -17.05 -34.92 -17.08
C PRO A 738 -15.72 -35.68 -17.15
N SER A 739 -15.22 -36.18 -16.02
CA SER A 739 -14.03 -37.02 -16.02
C SER A 739 -14.35 -38.38 -16.64
N ASP A 740 -13.69 -38.77 -17.74
CA ASP A 740 -13.73 -40.12 -18.33
C ASP A 740 -12.82 -41.11 -17.56
N GLY A 741 -12.91 -41.11 -16.24
CA GLY A 741 -12.24 -42.09 -15.37
C GLY A 741 -13.25 -43.07 -14.77
N PRO A 742 -12.94 -44.37 -14.66
CA PRO A 742 -13.86 -45.32 -14.03
C PRO A 742 -13.95 -45.00 -12.54
N THR A 743 -15.03 -44.33 -12.12
CA THR A 743 -15.34 -44.14 -10.71
C THR A 743 -15.90 -45.45 -10.15
N SER A 744 -15.03 -46.24 -9.52
CA SER A 744 -15.45 -47.33 -8.63
C SER A 744 -15.99 -46.73 -7.33
N ASN A 745 -17.21 -46.19 -7.38
CA ASN A 745 -18.22 -46.04 -6.31
C ASN A 745 -19.16 -44.90 -6.70
N GLY A 746 -20.46 -45.19 -6.74
CA GLY A 746 -21.54 -44.34 -7.29
C GLY A 746 -21.81 -43.03 -6.53
N GLY A 747 -20.86 -42.10 -6.54
CA GLY A 747 -21.09 -40.68 -6.29
C GLY A 747 -21.28 -39.91 -7.61
N PRO A 748 -21.92 -38.72 -7.59
CA PRO A 748 -22.09 -37.89 -8.77
C PRO A 748 -20.70 -37.57 -9.37
N GLY A 749 -20.56 -37.72 -10.69
CA GLY A 749 -19.28 -37.63 -11.40
C GLY A 749 -18.53 -36.33 -11.09
N HIS A 750 -17.32 -36.47 -10.54
CA HIS A 750 -16.44 -35.36 -10.19
C HIS A 750 -15.90 -34.72 -11.49
N ARG A 751 -16.48 -33.60 -11.92
CA ARG A 751 -15.97 -32.81 -13.05
C ARG A 751 -14.68 -32.08 -12.61
N VAL A 752 -13.78 -31.84 -13.56
CA VAL A 752 -12.51 -31.13 -13.29
C VAL A 752 -12.83 -29.66 -12.98
N SER A 753 -12.44 -29.17 -11.79
CA SER A 753 -12.52 -27.74 -11.45
C SER A 753 -11.54 -26.97 -12.33
N GLY A 754 -12.03 -25.90 -12.96
CA GLY A 754 -11.23 -25.01 -13.79
C GLY A 754 -10.54 -23.91 -12.99
N SER A 755 -9.83 -23.04 -13.69
CA SER A 755 -9.14 -21.89 -13.13
C SER A 755 -9.46 -20.63 -13.90
N LEU A 756 -9.54 -19.52 -13.19
CA LEU A 756 -9.60 -18.18 -13.74
C LEU A 756 -8.19 -17.60 -13.68
N LEU A 757 -7.63 -17.33 -14.86
CA LEU A 757 -6.29 -16.78 -15.05
C LEU A 757 -6.40 -15.32 -15.47
N THR A 758 -5.87 -14.41 -14.66
CA THR A 758 -5.59 -13.03 -15.05
C THR A 758 -4.14 -12.91 -15.48
N VAL A 759 -3.89 -12.39 -16.67
CA VAL A 759 -2.55 -12.07 -17.18
C VAL A 759 -2.39 -10.57 -17.24
N ALA A 760 -1.28 -10.02 -16.75
CA ALA A 760 -0.99 -8.60 -16.88
C ALA A 760 0.49 -8.30 -17.13
N PHE A 761 0.74 -7.28 -17.95
CA PHE A 761 2.08 -6.78 -18.27
C PHE A 761 2.18 -5.28 -18.05
N GLN A 762 3.28 -4.85 -17.45
CA GLN A 762 3.66 -3.44 -17.39
C GLN A 762 4.88 -3.19 -18.26
N ILE A 763 4.78 -2.23 -19.17
CA ILE A 763 5.79 -1.98 -20.19
C ILE A 763 6.08 -0.48 -20.28
N LEU A 764 7.36 -0.12 -20.37
CA LEU A 764 7.78 1.24 -20.69
C LEU A 764 7.63 1.47 -22.20
N VAL A 765 6.72 2.35 -22.59
CA VAL A 765 6.48 2.67 -24.01
C VAL A 765 7.44 3.74 -24.49
N ASN A 766 7.71 4.76 -23.66
CA ASN A 766 8.62 5.83 -24.02
C ASN A 766 9.33 6.36 -22.76
N SER A 767 10.63 6.60 -22.84
CA SER A 767 11.42 7.18 -21.75
C SER A 767 11.20 8.69 -21.59
N LEU A 768 10.56 9.34 -22.57
CA LEU A 768 10.20 10.76 -22.50
C LEU A 768 8.75 10.91 -21.99
N PRO A 769 8.51 11.52 -20.81
CA PRO A 769 7.17 11.68 -20.24
C PRO A 769 6.22 12.59 -21.06
N THR A 770 6.78 13.37 -21.99
CA THR A 770 6.08 14.29 -22.88
C THR A 770 5.64 13.65 -24.19
N ALA A 771 6.07 12.41 -24.47
CA ALA A 771 5.72 11.71 -25.70
C ALA A 771 4.21 11.44 -25.78
N LYS A 772 3.68 11.41 -27.00
CA LYS A 772 2.31 10.94 -27.24
C LYS A 772 2.31 9.43 -27.42
N LEU A 773 1.35 8.75 -26.82
CA LEU A 773 1.14 7.32 -27.01
C LEU A 773 0.69 7.07 -28.46
N THR A 774 1.32 6.11 -29.15
CA THR A 774 0.88 5.66 -30.47
C THR A 774 -0.12 4.51 -30.33
N VAL A 775 -1.07 4.41 -31.27
CA VAL A 775 -2.02 3.29 -31.33
C VAL A 775 -1.28 1.96 -31.53
N GLU A 776 -0.21 1.97 -32.32
CA GLU A 776 0.70 0.83 -32.53
C GLU A 776 1.29 0.27 -31.23
N SER A 777 1.62 1.14 -30.26
CA SER A 777 2.13 0.71 -28.96
C SER A 777 1.07 -0.06 -28.17
N VAL A 778 -0.20 0.34 -28.26
CA VAL A 778 -1.32 -0.33 -27.60
C VAL A 778 -1.60 -1.69 -28.25
N GLU A 779 -1.61 -1.73 -29.59
CA GLU A 779 -1.81 -2.97 -30.35
C GLU A 779 -0.69 -3.98 -30.10
N THR A 780 0.56 -3.54 -30.01
CA THR A 780 1.70 -4.42 -29.72
C THR A 780 1.55 -5.11 -28.37
N VAL A 781 1.11 -4.38 -27.33
CA VAL A 781 0.91 -4.96 -25.99
C VAL A 781 -0.31 -5.89 -25.97
N ASN A 782 -1.38 -5.54 -26.68
CA ASN A 782 -2.54 -6.40 -26.81
C ASN A 782 -2.19 -7.74 -27.50
N ASN A 783 -1.38 -7.68 -28.56
CA ASN A 783 -0.86 -8.85 -29.25
C ASN A 783 0.04 -9.70 -28.36
N LEU A 784 0.89 -9.07 -27.53
CA LEU A 784 1.74 -9.77 -26.57
C LEU A 784 0.92 -10.56 -25.54
N ILE A 785 -0.12 -9.93 -24.97
CA ILE A 785 -1.04 -10.60 -24.03
C ILE A 785 -1.74 -11.76 -24.69
N SER A 786 -2.35 -11.52 -25.86
CA SER A 786 -3.11 -12.53 -26.60
C SER A 786 -2.22 -13.72 -26.97
N CYS A 787 -1.01 -13.48 -27.45
CA CYS A 787 -0.05 -14.52 -27.78
C CYS A 787 0.40 -15.31 -26.54
N THR A 788 0.63 -14.63 -25.40
CA THR A 788 0.97 -15.31 -24.14
C THR A 788 -0.16 -16.24 -23.69
N VAL A 789 -1.40 -15.77 -23.72
CA VAL A 789 -2.59 -16.58 -23.36
C VAL A 789 -2.73 -17.78 -24.29
N GLN A 790 -2.54 -17.60 -25.59
CA GLN A 790 -2.59 -18.70 -26.58
C GLN A 790 -1.50 -19.73 -26.33
N LYS A 791 -0.26 -19.31 -26.04
CA LYS A 791 0.84 -20.21 -25.71
C LYS A 791 0.57 -21.03 -24.44
N ILE A 792 0.04 -20.40 -23.39
CA ILE A 792 -0.36 -21.11 -22.16
C ILE A 792 -1.44 -22.15 -22.47
N LYS A 793 -2.46 -21.79 -23.27
CA LYS A 793 -3.51 -22.72 -23.68
C LYS A 793 -2.94 -23.90 -24.48
N ALA A 794 -2.07 -23.64 -25.44
CA ALA A 794 -1.43 -24.68 -26.25
C ALA A 794 -0.57 -25.63 -25.40
N ALA A 795 0.29 -25.10 -24.54
CA ALA A 795 1.15 -25.89 -23.66
C ALA A 795 0.35 -26.79 -22.70
N LEU A 796 -0.76 -26.27 -22.18
CA LEU A 796 -1.65 -27.04 -21.29
C LEU A 796 -2.68 -27.90 -22.03
N HIS A 797 -2.62 -27.97 -23.36
CA HIS A 797 -3.56 -28.73 -24.20
C HIS A 797 -5.02 -28.33 -23.95
N CYS A 798 -5.25 -27.04 -23.74
CA CYS A 798 -6.56 -26.43 -23.47
C CYS A 798 -7.18 -25.83 -24.75
N GLU A 799 -6.78 -26.29 -25.93
CA GLU A 799 -7.38 -25.85 -27.19
C GLU A 799 -8.78 -26.47 -27.33
N SER A 800 -9.78 -25.60 -27.45
CA SER A 800 -11.17 -25.94 -27.77
C SER A 800 -11.43 -25.79 -29.26
#